data_AF-A0AAD4GKI2-F1
#
_entry.id   AF-A0AAD4GKI2-F1
#
_cell.length_a   1.000
_cell.length_b   1.000
_cell.length_c   1.000
_cell.angle_alpha   90.00
_cell.angle_beta   90.00
_cell.angle_gamma   90.00
#
_symmetry.space_group_name_H-M   'P 1'
#
loop_
_entity.id
_entity.type
_entity.pdbx_description
1 polymer ?
#
loop_
_entity_poly.entity_id
_entity_poly.type
_entity_poly.pdbx_seq_one_letter_code
_entity_poly.pdbx_strand_id
1 'polypeptide(L)'
;MHGPAIHVPFVEDHSLTVILPVIQSTVANLDHLLAPFLVTTTIIMEVAIVCPNLLVSDVHRKLRTVLSNATRGHPRVSLYPWSGATHHHQASVEAIARIKTQWVLLLDEHGFKQVAKCDRAYLVHPRAVHLPVGPRGFTGSALNWSQLSSSDRIQPAAFLVPPFVVPSNLLARPLLTTPPSLFWPALGTYVAKSTIGLFGGIVIGADILNKVDCNPTTTNGSDDDPDSRTLVDPSSLPISNGLFVLAFPNKEDLRNFIPATCKLQHQGYTVLAYLYDTIDEAEFSGTVNDRNCTVPYFRRSKETAGLSDWLNSLGFIPDIVIGLDHQDLVSSTFSLILELPPFLNTTLIRLPRRELPYTEWIGTLTLDELRHWNVPEITLSVITNNRPHSLRRLLESIQRTLFYGDKVNIRVNMDQTADPETLDIVYDLEWPHGDIFLHHRVIHGGLLPAVVESWYPHCDDSYGLLLEDDIELSPLAYAWIKMTLLRYNPSSSKLFGISLYQQKVIELRPTGRQPFNARTLFRTASLADPSTPYLSQIPCSWGSLYFPSPWREFHDYLSLRLSQSTLPIDSSIVPGVRSNKWSKSWKKYFIELVYLRGYVMLYPNYDDFVSLSTNHLEVGSHVRDEPGEVYERKKRLFSLPLMRLVGALARGDGGDVGHGPGLLDLPGAALPEWDRLPVLDLLGEVSSMEGIQGRGDQRRAELDVCVGVESLPASVRDLLCHIPL
;
A
#
# COMPACT_ATOMS: atom_id res chain seq x y z
N MET A 1 23.27 -6.15 -7.74
CA MET A 1 22.15 -5.24 -8.00
C MET A 1 21.51 -4.95 -6.66
N HIS A 2 21.72 -3.74 -6.13
CA HIS A 2 21.13 -3.33 -4.86
C HIS A 2 19.67 -2.98 -5.11
N GLY A 3 18.75 -3.79 -4.57
CA GLY A 3 17.34 -3.43 -4.53
C GLY A 3 17.15 -2.18 -3.66
N PRO A 4 16.17 -1.31 -3.94
CA PRO A 4 15.93 -0.15 -3.12
C PRO A 4 15.42 -0.60 -1.74
N ALA A 5 16.18 -0.31 -0.69
CA ALA A 5 15.69 -0.41 0.68
C ALA A 5 14.53 0.60 0.81
N ILE A 6 13.35 0.12 1.19
CA ILE A 6 12.20 0.98 1.47
C ILE A 6 12.44 1.59 2.85
N HIS A 7 13.20 2.69 2.85
CA HIS A 7 13.27 3.66 3.93
C HIS A 7 11.87 4.23 4.17
N VAL A 8 11.50 4.63 5.40
CA VAL A 8 10.43 5.63 5.49
C VAL A 8 11.01 6.86 4.80
N PRO A 9 10.39 7.32 3.72
CA PRO A 9 10.99 8.40 2.98
C PRO A 9 11.13 9.58 3.92
N PHE A 10 12.27 10.26 3.83
CA PHE A 10 12.27 11.66 4.23
C PHE A 10 11.09 12.33 3.55
N VAL A 11 10.52 13.32 4.22
CA VAL A 11 9.47 14.14 3.62
C VAL A 11 9.93 14.57 2.23
N GLU A 12 9.11 14.25 1.21
CA GLU A 12 9.46 14.39 -0.21
C GLU A 12 9.93 15.81 -0.51
N ASP A 13 10.74 15.96 -1.55
CA ASP A 13 11.16 17.28 -2.01
C ASP A 13 9.93 18.17 -2.29
N HIS A 14 10.01 19.42 -1.84
CA HIS A 14 8.96 20.44 -1.96
C HIS A 14 7.62 20.05 -1.32
N SER A 15 7.63 19.21 -0.28
CA SER A 15 6.42 18.78 0.43
C SER A 15 6.30 19.28 1.88
N LEU A 16 7.17 20.22 2.30
CA LEU A 16 7.12 20.85 3.63
C LEU A 16 6.83 22.37 3.55
N THR A 17 5.85 22.85 4.32
CA THR A 17 5.62 24.29 4.55
C THR A 17 5.97 24.68 5.98
N VAL A 18 6.77 25.73 6.16
CA VAL A 18 7.08 26.32 7.47
C VAL A 18 6.04 27.38 7.81
N ILE A 19 5.37 27.26 8.95
CA ILE A 19 4.46 28.28 9.48
C ILE A 19 5.18 29.08 10.57
N LEU A 20 5.39 30.37 10.31
CA LEU A 20 6.03 31.30 11.23
C LEU A 20 5.04 32.39 11.69
N PRO A 21 4.57 32.37 12.96
CA PRO A 21 3.78 33.46 13.50
C PRO A 21 4.64 34.70 13.77
N VAL A 22 4.18 35.86 13.32
CA VAL A 22 4.81 37.16 13.57
C VAL A 22 3.85 38.07 14.31
N ILE A 23 4.29 38.52 15.49
CA ILE A 23 3.55 39.41 16.39
C ILE A 23 4.31 40.73 16.51
N GLN A 24 3.67 41.76 17.09
CA GLN A 24 4.22 43.12 17.17
C GLN A 24 5.66 43.16 17.73
N SER A 25 5.95 42.34 18.75
CA SER A 25 7.27 42.29 19.41
C SER A 25 8.36 41.62 18.56
N THR A 26 7.99 40.85 17.53
CA THR A 26 8.93 40.07 16.72
C THR A 26 9.15 40.64 15.32
N VAL A 27 8.34 41.61 14.87
CA VAL A 27 8.50 42.30 13.58
C VAL A 27 9.91 42.87 13.40
N ALA A 28 10.50 43.42 14.47
CA ALA A 28 11.82 44.04 14.41
C ALA A 28 12.94 43.04 14.06
N ASN A 29 12.78 41.78 14.47
CA ASN A 29 13.76 40.68 14.35
C ASN A 29 13.40 39.67 13.24
N LEU A 30 12.54 40.06 12.31
CA LEU A 30 12.04 39.17 11.26
C LEU A 30 13.15 38.59 10.36
N ASP A 31 14.21 39.37 10.16
CA ASP A 31 15.43 38.96 9.46
C ASP A 31 16.11 37.76 10.15
N HIS A 32 16.27 37.81 11.47
CA HIS A 32 16.84 36.71 12.24
C HIS A 32 15.94 35.48 12.30
N LEU A 33 14.61 35.66 12.35
CA LEU A 33 13.65 34.57 12.38
C LEU A 33 13.58 33.82 11.04
N LEU A 34 13.74 34.53 9.92
CA LEU A 34 13.70 33.94 8.58
C LEU A 34 15.04 33.38 8.10
N ALA A 35 16.17 33.88 8.61
CA ALA A 35 17.50 33.47 8.18
C ALA A 35 17.72 31.94 8.08
N PRO A 36 17.23 31.09 9.02
CA PRO A 36 17.39 29.64 8.91
C PRO A 36 16.67 28.99 7.72
N PHE A 37 15.66 29.65 7.16
CA PHE A 37 14.80 29.10 6.10
C PHE A 37 15.05 29.75 4.74
N LEU A 38 15.80 30.86 4.68
CA LEU A 38 16.17 31.56 3.45
C LEU A 38 17.47 31.03 2.85
N VAL A 39 17.62 29.71 2.86
CA VAL A 39 18.73 28.96 2.28
C VAL A 39 18.20 28.03 1.19
N THR A 40 19.05 27.64 0.24
CA THR A 40 18.67 26.65 -0.78
C THR A 40 18.35 25.32 -0.10
N THR A 41 17.15 24.79 -0.34
CA THR A 41 16.66 23.52 0.22
C THR A 41 15.76 22.85 -0.80
N THR A 42 15.81 21.52 -0.86
CA THR A 42 14.94 20.73 -1.74
C THR A 42 13.62 20.36 -1.07
N ILE A 43 13.55 20.38 0.27
CA ILE A 43 12.36 19.92 1.02
C ILE A 43 11.34 21.04 1.28
N ILE A 44 11.80 22.22 1.70
CA ILE A 44 10.89 23.31 2.06
C ILE A 44 10.36 23.98 0.79
N MET A 45 9.06 23.90 0.56
CA MET A 45 8.38 24.57 -0.56
C MET A 45 8.08 26.03 -0.24
N GLU A 46 7.58 26.27 0.96
CA GLU A 46 7.00 27.56 1.36
C GLU A 46 7.32 27.90 2.83
N VAL A 47 7.54 29.18 3.10
CA VAL A 47 7.52 29.79 4.44
C VAL A 47 6.30 30.71 4.52
N ALA A 48 5.26 30.25 5.19
CA ALA A 48 4.03 30.97 5.44
C ALA A 48 4.15 31.83 6.69
N ILE A 49 4.22 33.15 6.51
CA ILE A 49 4.26 34.13 7.60
C ILE A 49 2.82 34.46 7.99
N VAL A 50 2.45 34.09 9.21
CA VAL A 50 1.12 34.29 9.75
C VAL A 50 1.19 35.53 10.65
N CYS A 51 0.45 36.59 10.33
CA CYS A 51 0.50 37.84 11.11
C CYS A 51 -0.87 38.55 11.19
N PRO A 52 -1.11 39.40 12.21
CA PRO A 52 -2.30 40.24 12.25
C PRO A 52 -2.39 41.19 11.06
N ASN A 53 -3.60 41.45 10.56
CA ASN A 53 -3.87 42.41 9.47
C ASN A 53 -3.21 43.78 9.68
N LEU A 54 -3.13 44.25 10.94
CA LEU A 54 -2.52 45.51 11.31
C LEU A 54 -1.01 45.57 11.04
N LEU A 55 -0.32 44.42 11.04
CA LEU A 55 1.13 44.33 10.87
C LEU A 55 1.57 44.09 9.43
N VAL A 56 0.64 43.82 8.50
CA VAL A 56 0.95 43.44 7.13
C VAL A 56 1.88 44.44 6.44
N SER A 57 1.64 45.74 6.63
CA SER A 57 2.45 46.80 6.02
C SER A 57 3.89 46.81 6.54
N ASP A 58 4.08 46.62 7.85
CA ASP A 58 5.40 46.60 8.48
C ASP A 58 6.18 45.33 8.12
N VAL A 59 5.49 44.18 8.11
CA VAL A 59 6.05 42.90 7.70
C VAL A 59 6.43 42.94 6.22
N HIS A 60 5.59 43.48 5.33
CA HIS A 60 5.93 43.70 3.91
C HIS A 60 7.21 44.52 3.76
N ARG A 61 7.33 45.62 4.51
CA ARG A 61 8.50 46.51 4.44
C ARG A 61 9.77 45.76 4.81
N LYS A 62 9.74 45.00 5.91
CA LYS A 62 10.89 44.18 6.35
C LYS A 62 11.21 43.05 5.38
N LEU A 63 10.21 42.36 4.86
CA LEU A 63 10.40 41.28 3.90
C LEU A 63 11.11 41.74 2.63
N ARG A 64 10.81 42.95 2.13
CA ARG A 64 11.54 43.50 0.97
C ARG A 64 13.04 43.61 1.23
N THR A 65 13.44 44.03 2.43
CA THR A 65 14.85 44.16 2.83
C THR A 65 15.50 42.79 3.06
N VAL A 66 14.77 41.84 3.63
CA VAL A 66 15.31 40.50 3.91
C VAL A 66 15.50 39.72 2.60
N LEU A 67 14.49 39.73 1.73
CA LEU A 67 14.51 39.01 0.46
C LEU A 67 15.49 39.62 -0.56
N SER A 68 15.78 40.92 -0.49
CA SER A 68 16.85 41.52 -1.32
C SER A 68 18.23 40.97 -0.99
N ASN A 69 18.43 40.45 0.22
CA ASN A 69 19.70 39.91 0.71
C ASN A 69 19.72 38.37 0.72
N ALA A 70 18.63 37.71 0.33
CA ALA A 70 18.51 36.25 0.36
C ALA A 70 19.22 35.58 -0.83
N THR A 71 19.66 34.33 -0.63
CA THR A 71 20.28 33.53 -1.69
C THR A 71 19.27 33.15 -2.78
N ARG A 72 19.72 33.08 -4.04
CA ARG A 72 18.87 32.56 -5.14
C ARG A 72 18.47 31.12 -4.85
N GLY A 73 17.19 30.80 -5.05
CA GLY A 73 16.64 29.45 -4.80
C GLY A 73 16.16 29.20 -3.36
N HIS A 74 15.89 30.25 -2.58
CA HIS A 74 15.19 30.11 -1.31
C HIS A 74 13.72 29.68 -1.49
N PRO A 75 13.08 29.05 -0.49
CA PRO A 75 11.66 28.71 -0.51
C PRO A 75 10.75 29.91 -0.73
N ARG A 76 9.55 29.69 -1.27
CA ARG A 76 8.57 30.76 -1.48
C ARG A 76 8.17 31.36 -0.14
N VAL A 77 8.25 32.68 0.03
CA VAL A 77 7.72 33.36 1.22
C VAL A 77 6.34 33.92 0.90
N SER A 78 5.36 33.57 1.72
CA SER A 78 3.97 33.98 1.55
C SER A 78 3.44 34.58 2.85
N LEU A 79 2.42 35.44 2.72
CA LEU A 79 1.80 36.11 3.87
C LEU A 79 0.36 35.69 4.05
N TYR A 80 0.05 35.31 5.28
CA TYR A 80 -1.25 34.81 5.71
C TYR A 80 -1.76 35.73 6.80
N PRO A 81 -2.37 36.86 6.41
CA PRO A 81 -2.93 37.76 7.39
C PRO A 81 -4.18 37.16 8.05
N TRP A 82 -4.38 37.45 9.33
CA TRP A 82 -5.62 37.12 10.04
C TRP A 82 -6.31 38.37 10.62
N SER A 83 -7.62 38.26 10.80
CA SER A 83 -8.50 39.27 11.41
C SER A 83 -9.34 38.64 12.50
N GLY A 84 -9.53 39.36 13.62
CA GLY A 84 -10.44 38.94 14.69
C GLY A 84 -9.77 38.93 16.07
N ALA A 85 -10.50 38.43 17.07
CA ALA A 85 -10.04 38.27 18.46
C ALA A 85 -9.27 36.95 18.70
N THR A 86 -8.82 36.27 17.64
CA THR A 86 -8.07 35.02 17.71
C THR A 86 -6.60 35.30 18.06
N HIS A 87 -6.03 34.46 18.93
CA HIS A 87 -4.61 34.55 19.30
C HIS A 87 -3.72 33.92 18.22
N HIS A 88 -2.43 34.28 18.20
CA HIS A 88 -1.52 33.89 17.11
C HIS A 88 -1.32 32.37 16.97
N HIS A 89 -1.27 31.61 18.06
CA HIS A 89 -1.18 30.15 17.96
C HIS A 89 -2.39 29.52 17.23
N GLN A 90 -3.60 30.00 17.48
CA GLN A 90 -4.80 29.52 16.79
C GLN A 90 -4.75 29.90 15.31
N ALA A 91 -4.38 31.15 15.00
CA ALA A 91 -4.25 31.61 13.62
C ALA A 91 -3.19 30.81 12.83
N SER A 92 -2.08 30.40 13.46
CA SER A 92 -1.08 29.53 12.83
C SER A 92 -1.65 28.17 12.45
N VAL A 93 -2.46 27.56 13.30
CA VAL A 93 -3.09 26.25 13.01
C VAL A 93 -4.19 26.40 11.96
N GLU A 94 -5.00 27.45 12.02
CA GLU A 94 -6.02 27.75 11.00
C GLU A 94 -5.41 28.00 9.61
N ALA A 95 -4.19 28.54 9.55
CA ALA A 95 -3.48 28.73 8.30
C ALA A 95 -3.15 27.41 7.58
N ILE A 96 -3.11 26.27 8.28
CA ILE A 96 -2.83 24.95 7.69
C ILE A 96 -3.87 24.59 6.63
N ALA A 97 -5.14 24.97 6.82
CA ALA A 97 -6.20 24.72 5.85
C ALA A 97 -5.97 25.39 4.48
N ARG A 98 -5.02 26.35 4.40
CA ARG A 98 -4.67 27.08 3.17
C ARG A 98 -3.38 26.56 2.53
N ILE A 99 -2.67 25.62 3.17
CA ILE A 99 -1.43 25.04 2.71
C ILE A 99 -1.71 23.88 1.76
N LYS A 100 -0.82 23.69 0.77
CA LYS A 100 -0.93 22.62 -0.24
C LYS A 100 0.05 21.48 -0.05
N THR A 101 1.04 21.66 0.81
CA THR A 101 2.07 20.66 1.07
C THR A 101 1.56 19.58 2.02
N GLN A 102 2.05 18.36 1.88
CA GLN A 102 1.67 17.24 2.72
C GLN A 102 2.09 17.43 4.18
N TRP A 103 3.19 18.17 4.43
CA TRP A 103 3.77 18.37 5.76
C TRP A 103 3.84 19.84 6.14
N VAL A 104 3.76 20.09 7.45
CA VAL A 104 3.87 21.42 8.04
C VAL A 104 4.87 21.40 9.20
N LEU A 105 5.81 22.34 9.20
CA LEU A 105 6.62 22.70 10.37
C LEU A 105 5.97 23.90 11.07
N LEU A 106 5.36 23.67 12.22
CA LEU A 106 4.79 24.73 13.06
C LEU A 106 5.87 25.32 13.94
N LEU A 107 6.04 26.66 13.91
CA LEU A 107 6.93 27.41 14.80
C LEU A 107 6.14 28.25 15.80
N ASP A 108 6.80 28.66 16.89
CA ASP A 108 6.34 29.75 17.74
C ASP A 108 6.91 31.09 17.27
N GLU A 109 6.56 32.19 17.94
CA GLU A 109 7.04 33.53 17.62
C GLU A 109 8.57 33.71 17.80
N HIS A 110 9.24 32.74 18.43
CA HIS A 110 10.69 32.75 18.65
C HIS A 110 11.46 31.93 17.60
N GLY A 111 10.77 31.22 16.71
CA GLY A 111 11.36 30.41 15.65
C GLY A 111 12.37 29.40 16.19
N PHE A 112 13.59 29.41 15.65
CA PHE A 112 14.66 28.50 16.09
C PHE A 112 15.57 29.04 17.20
N LYS A 113 15.26 30.20 17.80
CA LYS A 113 16.17 30.86 18.76
C LYS A 113 16.51 29.98 19.98
N GLN A 114 15.56 29.18 20.46
CA GLN A 114 15.70 28.31 21.64
C GLN A 114 15.75 26.81 21.31
N VAL A 115 16.02 26.47 20.04
CA VAL A 115 15.99 25.08 19.55
C VAL A 115 17.42 24.57 19.41
N ALA A 116 17.73 23.35 19.85
CA ALA A 116 19.09 22.81 19.75
C ALA A 116 19.48 22.55 18.29
N LYS A 117 20.80 22.49 18.00
CA LYS A 117 21.30 22.38 16.61
C LYS A 117 20.77 21.13 15.90
N CYS A 118 20.82 19.96 16.55
CA CYS A 118 20.38 18.71 15.95
C CYS A 118 18.84 18.67 15.79
N ASP A 119 18.07 19.23 16.73
CA ASP A 119 16.62 19.38 16.59
C ASP A 119 16.27 20.23 15.35
N ARG A 120 16.99 21.34 15.11
CA ARG A 120 16.78 22.17 13.92
C ARG A 120 17.02 21.38 12.64
N ALA A 121 18.09 20.57 12.60
CA ALA A 121 18.44 19.75 11.45
C ALA A 121 17.34 18.73 11.12
N TYR A 122 16.79 18.07 12.15
CA TYR A 122 15.65 17.16 11.98
C TYR A 122 14.39 17.89 11.51
N LEU A 123 14.03 19.02 12.13
CA LEU A 123 12.78 19.74 11.84
C LEU A 123 12.71 20.29 10.40
N VAL A 124 13.84 20.59 9.77
CA VAL A 124 13.90 21.04 8.37
C VAL A 124 14.12 19.92 7.37
N HIS A 125 14.43 18.71 7.85
CA HIS A 125 14.60 17.50 7.06
C HIS A 125 13.94 16.29 7.79
N PRO A 126 12.61 16.34 8.03
CA PRO A 126 11.93 15.37 8.88
C PRO A 126 11.65 14.04 8.15
N ARG A 127 11.44 12.98 8.94
CA ARG A 127 10.93 11.70 8.45
C ARG A 127 9.41 11.76 8.30
N ALA A 128 8.86 11.02 7.34
CA ALA A 128 7.41 10.96 7.10
C ALA A 128 6.65 10.14 8.16
N VAL A 129 6.57 10.63 9.40
CA VAL A 129 5.88 9.98 10.53
C VAL A 129 4.43 10.46 10.70
N HIS A 130 3.47 9.54 10.83
CA HIS A 130 2.03 9.84 10.92
C HIS A 130 1.55 10.57 12.20
N LEU A 131 2.46 11.04 13.05
CA LEU A 131 2.18 11.77 14.29
C LEU A 131 2.98 13.08 14.32
N PRO A 132 2.52 14.10 15.09
CA PRO A 132 3.34 15.27 15.35
C PRO A 132 4.66 14.89 16.02
N VAL A 133 5.77 15.45 15.56
CA VAL A 133 7.12 15.16 16.09
C VAL A 133 7.85 16.46 16.40
N GLY A 134 8.37 16.61 17.61
CA GLY A 134 9.16 17.77 17.98
C GLY A 134 9.92 17.61 19.29
N PRO A 135 10.88 18.50 19.59
CA PRO A 135 11.75 18.38 20.77
C PRO A 135 11.05 18.72 22.10
N ARG A 136 9.86 19.34 22.07
CA ARG A 136 9.17 19.84 23.28
C ARG A 136 7.78 19.23 23.43
N GLY A 137 7.64 18.32 24.38
CA GLY A 137 6.36 17.68 24.71
C GLY A 137 6.08 17.63 26.20
N PHE A 138 4.81 17.46 26.52
CA PHE A 138 4.31 17.40 27.88
C PHE A 138 3.50 16.12 28.09
N THR A 139 3.53 15.60 29.31
CA THR A 139 2.71 14.46 29.76
C THR A 139 1.97 14.83 31.04
N GLY A 140 0.92 14.10 31.38
CA GLY A 140 0.10 14.35 32.57
C GLY A 140 -1.40 14.36 32.31
N SER A 141 -2.15 15.06 33.16
CA SER A 141 -3.61 15.19 33.06
C SER A 141 -4.03 16.65 33.15
N ALA A 142 -5.28 16.96 32.81
CA ALA A 142 -5.80 18.30 32.50
C ALA A 142 -5.43 19.46 33.45
N LEU A 143 -4.98 19.19 34.67
CA LEU A 143 -4.60 20.20 35.67
C LEU A 143 -3.13 20.10 36.14
N ASN A 144 -2.37 19.11 35.70
CA ASN A 144 -0.97 18.93 36.11
C ASN A 144 -0.15 18.33 34.96
N TRP A 145 0.56 19.20 34.24
CA TRP A 145 1.41 18.84 33.10
C TRP A 145 2.87 18.91 33.50
N SER A 146 3.62 17.82 33.24
CA SER A 146 5.07 17.79 33.36
C SER A 146 5.71 17.82 31.98
N GLN A 147 6.75 18.64 31.83
CA GLN A 147 7.56 18.62 30.62
C GLN A 147 8.36 17.32 30.57
N LEU A 148 8.41 16.70 29.39
CA LEU A 148 9.24 15.54 29.15
C LEU A 148 10.72 15.98 29.11
N SER A 149 11.57 15.26 29.84
CA SER A 149 13.02 15.52 29.86
C SER A 149 13.66 14.97 28.58
N SER A 150 14.71 15.65 28.09
CA SER A 150 15.58 15.10 27.05
C SER A 150 16.10 13.73 27.49
N SER A 151 15.83 12.68 26.73
CA SER A 151 16.35 11.32 26.99
C SER A 151 16.78 10.66 25.70
N ASP A 152 17.51 9.56 25.81
CA ASP A 152 18.03 8.79 24.65
C ASP A 152 16.94 7.95 23.96
N ARG A 153 15.66 8.20 24.27
CA ARG A 153 14.52 7.39 23.85
C ARG A 153 13.41 8.28 23.32
N ILE A 154 12.66 7.74 22.38
CA ILE A 154 11.43 8.34 21.86
C ILE A 154 10.37 8.33 22.97
N GLN A 155 9.74 9.48 23.24
CA GLN A 155 8.78 9.63 24.33
C GLN A 155 7.40 10.10 23.82
N PRO A 156 6.29 9.51 24.29
CA PRO A 156 4.94 9.99 24.00
C PRO A 156 4.67 11.30 24.73
N ALA A 157 4.03 12.23 24.04
CA ALA A 157 3.52 13.45 24.63
C ALA A 157 1.99 13.49 24.53
N ALA A 158 1.34 13.91 25.62
CA ALA A 158 -0.08 14.28 25.61
C ALA A 158 -0.34 15.44 24.63
N PHE A 159 0.63 16.36 24.51
CA PHE A 159 0.68 17.37 23.48
C PHE A 159 2.11 17.86 23.26
N LEU A 160 2.38 18.35 22.05
CA LEU A 160 3.60 19.09 21.73
C LEU A 160 3.34 20.60 21.77
N VAL A 161 4.39 21.35 22.02
CA VAL A 161 4.43 22.80 21.74
C VAL A 161 5.43 23.03 20.61
N PRO A 162 5.23 24.04 19.74
CA PRO A 162 6.17 24.32 18.67
C PRO A 162 7.61 24.44 19.19
N PRO A 163 8.66 24.20 18.38
CA PRO A 163 8.54 23.74 17.01
C PRO A 163 8.19 22.24 16.96
N PHE A 164 7.36 21.85 16.00
CA PHE A 164 7.15 20.44 15.66
C PHE A 164 6.68 20.30 14.20
N VAL A 165 6.98 19.16 13.60
CA VAL A 165 6.52 18.77 12.27
C VAL A 165 5.27 17.90 12.39
N VAL A 166 4.32 18.05 11.47
CA VAL A 166 3.06 17.31 11.47
C VAL A 166 2.51 17.10 10.05
N PRO A 167 1.84 15.98 9.75
CA PRO A 167 1.05 15.83 8.53
C PRO A 167 -0.05 16.89 8.45
N SER A 168 -0.15 17.59 7.33
CA SER A 168 -1.13 18.67 7.11
C SER A 168 -2.59 18.21 7.27
N ASN A 169 -2.90 17.01 6.79
CA ASN A 169 -4.23 16.40 6.87
C ASN A 169 -4.70 16.18 8.32
N LEU A 170 -3.76 15.91 9.23
CA LEU A 170 -4.06 15.69 10.65
C LEU A 170 -4.62 16.95 11.32
N LEU A 171 -4.24 18.13 10.85
CA LEU A 171 -4.64 19.44 11.41
C LEU A 171 -5.46 20.29 10.44
N ALA A 172 -6.10 19.70 9.43
CA ALA A 172 -6.80 20.47 8.39
C ALA A 172 -8.08 21.17 8.89
N ARG A 173 -8.73 20.71 9.98
CA ARG A 173 -9.98 21.30 10.53
C ARG A 173 -10.14 21.27 12.07
N PRO A 174 -9.16 21.66 12.89
CA PRO A 174 -9.32 21.73 14.34
C PRO A 174 -10.15 22.97 14.73
N LEU A 175 -11.47 22.81 14.87
CA LEU A 175 -12.32 23.84 15.48
C LEU A 175 -12.16 23.84 17.00
N LEU A 176 -11.11 24.51 17.49
CA LEU A 176 -10.80 24.59 18.92
C LEU A 176 -11.22 25.94 19.48
N THR A 177 -12.14 25.93 20.45
CA THR A 177 -12.56 27.12 21.20
C THR A 177 -11.99 27.05 22.62
N THR A 178 -10.70 27.38 22.76
CA THR A 178 -10.00 27.31 24.05
C THR A 178 -9.20 28.58 24.36
N PRO A 179 -8.98 28.90 25.65
CA PRO A 179 -8.07 29.98 26.03
C PRO A 179 -6.64 29.71 25.53
N PRO A 180 -5.81 30.76 25.29
CA PRO A 180 -4.44 30.59 24.77
C PRO A 180 -3.57 29.63 25.59
N SER A 181 -3.74 29.61 26.92
CA SER A 181 -2.96 28.73 27.83
C SER A 181 -3.31 27.25 27.71
N LEU A 182 -4.48 26.91 27.16
CA LEU A 182 -4.96 25.53 26.99
C LEU A 182 -4.99 25.11 25.52
N PHE A 183 -4.50 25.95 24.61
CA PHE A 183 -4.56 25.71 23.17
C PHE A 183 -3.80 24.44 22.77
N TRP A 184 -2.53 24.32 23.13
CA TRP A 184 -1.71 23.14 22.79
C TRP A 184 -2.20 21.83 23.43
N PRO A 185 -2.60 21.79 24.73
CA PRO A 185 -3.28 20.62 25.28
C PRO A 185 -4.55 20.21 24.53
N ALA A 186 -5.38 21.19 24.12
CA ALA A 186 -6.59 20.92 23.36
C ALA A 186 -6.29 20.40 21.95
N LEU A 187 -5.26 20.95 21.29
CA LEU A 187 -4.77 20.46 20.01
C LEU A 187 -4.22 19.03 20.12
N GLY A 188 -3.44 18.73 21.16
CA GLY A 188 -2.97 17.37 21.42
C GLY A 188 -4.11 16.39 21.68
N THR A 189 -5.15 16.82 22.39
CA THR A 189 -6.38 16.02 22.56
C THR A 189 -7.11 15.78 21.24
N TYR A 190 -7.15 16.79 20.36
CA TYR A 190 -7.72 16.65 19.02
C TYR A 190 -6.91 15.66 18.16
N VAL A 191 -5.58 15.75 18.19
CA VAL A 191 -4.68 14.79 17.52
C VAL A 191 -4.88 13.37 18.06
N ALA A 192 -4.95 13.21 19.38
CA ALA A 192 -5.20 11.92 20.03
C ALA A 192 -6.57 11.32 19.67
N LYS A 193 -7.57 12.14 19.34
CA LYS A 193 -8.87 11.66 18.85
C LYS A 193 -8.87 11.35 17.36
N SER A 194 -8.05 12.07 16.59
CA SER A 194 -7.97 11.95 15.13
C SER A 194 -7.04 10.81 14.70
N THR A 195 -6.22 10.32 15.61
CA THR A 195 -5.42 9.08 15.47
C THR A 195 -6.06 7.98 16.31
N ILE A 196 -5.86 6.71 15.96
CA ILE A 196 -6.45 5.56 16.68
C ILE A 196 -5.81 5.38 18.09
N GLY A 197 -5.01 6.35 18.57
CA GLY A 197 -4.18 6.28 19.77
C GLY A 197 -4.28 7.49 20.73
N LEU A 198 -4.05 7.22 22.01
CA LEU A 198 -4.31 8.05 23.20
C LEU A 198 -3.44 9.33 23.40
N PHE A 199 -2.68 9.82 22.41
CA PHE A 199 -1.63 10.84 22.60
C PHE A 199 -1.55 11.93 21.52
N GLY A 200 -1.00 13.09 21.85
CA GLY A 200 -0.96 14.28 20.98
C GLY A 200 0.34 14.52 20.22
N GLY A 201 1.36 13.67 20.35
CA GLY A 201 2.59 13.72 19.57
C GLY A 201 3.76 12.95 20.20
N ILE A 202 4.95 13.07 19.59
CA ILE A 202 6.17 12.36 19.94
C ILE A 202 7.33 13.35 20.20
N VAL A 203 8.08 13.11 21.27
CA VAL A 203 9.37 13.77 21.55
C VAL A 203 10.53 12.87 21.15
N ILE A 204 11.43 13.40 20.32
CA ILE A 204 12.69 12.74 19.92
C ILE A 204 13.83 13.26 20.78
N GLY A 205 14.65 12.35 21.29
CA GLY A 205 15.83 12.61 22.09
C GLY A 205 17.04 13.13 21.32
N ALA A 206 17.88 13.94 21.97
CA ALA A 206 19.09 14.52 21.37
C ALA A 206 20.14 13.48 20.93
N ASP A 207 20.23 12.31 21.58
CA ASP A 207 21.29 11.33 21.31
C ASP A 207 20.96 10.35 20.16
N ILE A 208 19.68 10.08 19.92
CA ILE A 208 19.23 9.37 18.70
C ILE A 208 19.62 10.17 17.44
N LEU A 209 19.57 11.51 17.55
CA LEU A 209 19.99 12.44 16.51
C LEU A 209 21.51 12.60 16.43
N ASN A 210 22.28 12.33 17.50
CA ASN A 210 23.76 12.42 17.46
C ASN A 210 24.40 11.28 16.64
N LYS A 211 23.71 10.15 16.42
CA LYS A 211 24.12 9.11 15.47
C LYS A 211 23.85 9.46 14.00
N VAL A 212 23.13 10.57 13.76
CA VAL A 212 22.89 11.14 12.43
C VAL A 212 23.74 12.40 12.34
N ASP A 213 24.83 12.35 11.56
CA ASP A 213 25.80 13.43 11.36
C ASP A 213 25.21 14.86 11.49
N CYS A 214 25.35 15.51 12.65
CA CYS A 214 24.91 16.90 12.85
C CYS A 214 25.81 17.94 12.12
N ASN A 215 26.69 17.47 11.23
CA ASN A 215 27.51 18.24 10.29
C ASN A 215 27.53 17.48 8.92
N PRO A 216 27.13 18.09 7.80
CA PRO A 216 27.16 17.44 6.49
C PRO A 216 28.57 17.36 5.87
N THR A 217 29.63 17.44 6.66
CA THR A 217 31.02 17.37 6.18
C THR A 217 31.89 16.70 7.24
N THR A 218 32.65 15.71 6.77
CA THR A 218 33.70 14.89 7.42
C THR A 218 33.22 13.66 8.20
N THR A 219 33.18 12.53 7.48
CA THR A 219 33.35 11.19 8.03
C THR A 219 34.70 11.07 8.73
N ASN A 220 34.69 10.83 10.04
CA ASN A 220 35.77 10.14 10.72
C ASN A 220 35.14 9.26 11.80
N GLY A 221 35.29 7.95 11.63
CA GLY A 221 34.85 6.96 12.61
C GLY A 221 35.65 7.10 13.90
N SER A 222 34.94 7.08 15.02
CA SER A 222 35.49 6.71 16.31
C SER A 222 34.88 5.36 16.67
N ASP A 223 35.75 4.35 16.77
CA ASP A 223 35.47 3.07 17.42
C ASP A 223 35.12 3.34 18.89
N ASP A 224 33.84 3.20 19.23
CA ASP A 224 33.41 3.00 20.62
C ASP A 224 32.99 1.54 20.78
N ASP A 225 33.79 0.84 21.58
CA ASP A 225 33.68 -0.56 21.97
C ASP A 225 32.38 -0.80 22.78
N PRO A 226 31.45 -1.67 22.34
CA PRO A 226 30.25 -1.95 23.11
C PRO A 226 30.53 -3.12 24.06
N ASP A 227 30.69 -2.80 25.33
CA ASP A 227 30.55 -3.76 26.44
C ASP A 227 29.08 -4.25 26.47
N SER A 228 28.75 -5.19 25.59
CA SER A 228 27.39 -5.68 25.35
C SER A 228 27.09 -6.87 26.25
N ARG A 229 26.24 -6.66 27.25
CA ARG A 229 25.54 -7.76 27.94
C ARG A 229 24.48 -8.31 26.99
N THR A 230 24.82 -9.32 26.20
CA THR A 230 23.87 -10.12 25.42
C THR A 230 22.91 -10.85 26.37
N LEU A 231 21.64 -10.41 26.39
CA LEU A 231 20.58 -11.03 27.22
C LEU A 231 20.08 -12.36 26.62
N VAL A 232 20.39 -12.60 25.35
CA VAL A 232 20.14 -13.86 24.63
C VAL A 232 21.49 -14.50 24.36
N ASP A 233 21.68 -15.73 24.84
CA ASP A 233 22.91 -16.48 24.56
C ASP A 233 22.98 -16.76 23.04
N PRO A 234 23.96 -16.18 22.31
CA PRO A 234 24.07 -16.36 20.86
C PRO A 234 24.27 -17.82 20.46
N SER A 235 24.77 -18.66 21.38
CA SER A 235 24.96 -20.10 21.15
C SER A 235 23.68 -20.94 21.30
N SER A 236 22.59 -20.33 21.81
CA SER A 236 21.29 -20.97 21.99
C SER A 236 20.32 -20.79 20.81
N LEU A 237 20.65 -19.89 19.88
CA LEU A 237 19.83 -19.65 18.69
C LEU A 237 20.20 -20.66 17.58
N PRO A 238 19.23 -21.27 16.89
CA PRO A 238 19.52 -22.17 15.79
C PRO A 238 20.28 -21.45 14.68
N ILE A 239 21.19 -22.15 14.00
CA ILE A 239 21.68 -21.75 12.68
C ILE A 239 20.45 -21.66 11.78
N SER A 240 19.96 -20.44 11.54
CA SER A 240 18.68 -20.20 10.89
C SER A 240 18.87 -19.50 9.56
N ASN A 241 17.95 -19.80 8.64
CA ASN A 241 17.90 -19.18 7.32
C ASN A 241 17.35 -17.74 7.36
N GLY A 242 16.97 -17.21 8.53
CA GLY A 242 16.52 -15.83 8.74
C GLY A 242 15.92 -15.59 10.13
N LEU A 243 16.02 -14.36 10.62
CA LEU A 243 15.52 -13.92 11.93
C LEU A 243 14.27 -13.03 11.79
N PHE A 244 13.17 -13.50 12.36
CA PHE A 244 11.91 -12.79 12.45
C PHE A 244 11.67 -12.32 13.88
N VAL A 245 11.28 -11.05 14.01
CA VAL A 245 10.86 -10.45 15.26
C VAL A 245 9.38 -10.13 15.20
N LEU A 246 8.63 -10.58 16.20
CA LEU A 246 7.22 -10.22 16.39
C LEU A 246 7.11 -9.19 17.52
N ALA A 247 6.55 -8.02 17.26
CA ALA A 247 6.35 -6.97 18.24
C ALA A 247 4.84 -6.72 18.46
N PHE A 248 4.29 -7.30 19.52
CA PHE A 248 2.87 -7.23 19.87
C PHE A 248 2.69 -6.69 21.29
N PRO A 249 1.56 -6.06 21.64
CA PRO A 249 1.39 -5.47 22.97
C PRO A 249 1.22 -6.56 24.04
N ASN A 250 0.46 -7.61 23.72
CA ASN A 250 0.05 -8.62 24.68
C ASN A 250 0.04 -10.03 24.07
N LYS A 251 -0.20 -11.04 24.92
CA LYS A 251 -0.23 -12.46 24.52
C LYS A 251 -1.38 -12.80 23.60
N GLU A 252 -2.49 -12.05 23.62
CA GLU A 252 -3.65 -12.33 22.77
C GLU A 252 -3.36 -11.98 21.31
N ASP A 253 -2.76 -10.81 21.07
CA ASP A 253 -2.32 -10.40 19.73
C ASP A 253 -1.25 -11.37 19.18
N LEU A 254 -0.29 -11.78 20.03
CA LEU A 254 0.67 -12.82 19.66
C LEU A 254 -0.03 -14.14 19.30
N ARG A 255 -1.02 -14.60 20.10
CA ARG A 255 -1.80 -15.82 19.84
C ARG A 255 -2.50 -15.80 18.50
N ASN A 256 -3.10 -14.67 18.12
CA ASN A 256 -3.78 -14.53 16.84
C ASN A 256 -2.81 -14.69 15.65
N PHE A 257 -1.53 -14.36 15.82
CA PHE A 257 -0.49 -14.51 14.79
C PHE A 257 0.26 -15.87 14.83
N ILE A 258 -0.01 -16.74 15.82
CA ILE A 258 0.69 -18.02 15.95
C ILE A 258 0.57 -18.90 14.69
N PRO A 259 -0.59 -19.05 14.02
CA PRO A 259 -0.68 -19.89 12.82
C PRO A 259 0.36 -19.55 11.75
N ALA A 260 0.59 -18.25 11.48
CA ALA A 260 1.64 -17.79 10.58
C ALA A 260 3.04 -18.09 11.14
N THR A 261 3.26 -17.84 12.43
CA THR A 261 4.53 -18.11 13.13
C THR A 261 4.95 -19.57 13.01
N CYS A 262 4.02 -20.50 13.17
CA CYS A 262 4.31 -21.93 13.11
C CYS A 262 4.78 -22.37 11.73
N LYS A 263 4.15 -21.82 10.68
CA LYS A 263 4.57 -22.07 9.30
C LYS A 263 5.99 -21.53 9.06
N LEU A 264 6.32 -20.33 9.55
CA LEU A 264 7.69 -19.78 9.48
C LEU A 264 8.71 -20.67 10.19
N GLN A 265 8.41 -21.12 11.41
CA GLN A 265 9.29 -22.02 12.17
C GLN A 265 9.47 -23.37 11.46
N HIS A 266 8.40 -23.94 10.87
CA HIS A 266 8.48 -25.17 10.08
C HIS A 266 9.36 -25.03 8.82
N GLN A 267 9.51 -23.83 8.28
CA GLN A 267 10.45 -23.52 7.19
C GLN A 267 11.91 -23.34 7.66
N GLY A 268 12.18 -23.40 8.97
CA GLY A 268 13.51 -23.25 9.55
C GLY A 268 13.89 -21.83 9.95
N TYR A 269 12.94 -20.89 9.95
CA TYR A 269 13.18 -19.52 10.41
C TYR A 269 13.12 -19.43 11.94
N THR A 270 14.00 -18.60 12.51
CA THR A 270 13.96 -18.26 13.93
C THR A 270 12.96 -17.14 14.13
N VAL A 271 11.99 -17.35 15.02
CA VAL A 271 10.98 -16.35 15.36
C VAL A 271 11.06 -16.04 16.86
N LEU A 272 11.27 -14.77 17.18
CA LEU A 272 11.28 -14.25 18.56
C LEU A 272 10.17 -13.23 18.72
N ALA A 273 9.47 -13.23 19.85
CA ALA A 273 8.43 -12.26 20.13
C ALA A 273 8.79 -11.30 21.27
N TYR A 274 8.36 -10.05 21.19
CA TYR A 274 8.47 -9.04 22.23
C TYR A 274 7.09 -8.47 22.56
N LEU A 275 6.73 -8.57 23.84
CA LEU A 275 5.49 -8.07 24.42
C LEU A 275 5.75 -6.74 25.12
N TYR A 276 5.30 -5.64 24.52
CA TYR A 276 5.67 -4.29 24.94
C TYR A 276 4.72 -3.62 25.95
N ASP A 277 3.50 -4.13 26.14
CA ASP A 277 2.49 -3.52 27.03
C ASP A 277 2.36 -4.21 28.40
N THR A 278 3.03 -5.35 28.61
CA THR A 278 2.97 -6.10 29.87
C THR A 278 4.08 -5.68 30.84
N ILE A 279 3.73 -5.06 31.98
CA ILE A 279 4.67 -4.56 33.02
C ILE A 279 4.90 -5.60 34.15
N ASP A 280 4.39 -6.84 34.04
CA ASP A 280 4.46 -7.80 35.15
C ASP A 280 5.89 -8.26 35.51
N GLU A 281 6.29 -8.01 36.76
CA GLU A 281 7.64 -8.20 37.33
C GLU A 281 8.05 -9.68 37.58
N ALA A 282 7.19 -10.67 37.28
CA ALA A 282 7.42 -12.05 37.71
C ALA A 282 8.24 -12.92 36.72
N GLU A 283 8.13 -12.70 35.41
CA GLU A 283 8.82 -13.52 34.38
C GLU A 283 9.17 -12.68 33.13
N PHE A 284 10.47 -12.49 32.88
CA PHE A 284 11.01 -11.70 31.76
C PHE A 284 10.80 -12.37 30.39
N SER A 285 10.77 -13.69 30.35
CA SER A 285 10.54 -14.48 29.15
C SER A 285 9.55 -15.60 29.43
N GLY A 286 8.94 -16.13 28.38
CA GLY A 286 8.07 -17.29 28.47
C GLY A 286 7.75 -17.84 27.09
N THR A 287 6.83 -18.79 27.04
CA THR A 287 6.38 -19.36 25.77
C THR A 287 4.88 -19.27 25.62
N VAL A 288 4.42 -19.06 24.39
CA VAL A 288 3.02 -19.31 24.04
C VAL A 288 2.98 -20.58 23.20
N ASN A 289 2.12 -21.51 23.63
CA ASN A 289 1.90 -22.77 22.93
C ASN A 289 0.53 -22.72 22.25
N ASP A 290 0.50 -23.06 20.96
CA ASP A 290 -0.72 -23.48 20.28
C ASP A 290 -0.45 -24.78 19.52
N ARG A 291 -1.25 -25.81 19.83
CA ARG A 291 -1.10 -27.17 19.29
C ARG A 291 0.33 -27.73 19.44
N ASN A 292 1.13 -27.65 18.36
CA ASN A 292 2.49 -28.21 18.23
C ASN A 292 3.57 -27.12 18.03
N CYS A 293 3.23 -25.87 18.32
CA CYS A 293 4.06 -24.73 17.99
C CYS A 293 4.29 -23.89 19.25
N THR A 294 5.56 -23.66 19.54
CA THR A 294 6.03 -22.98 20.74
C THR A 294 6.77 -21.73 20.32
N VAL A 295 6.21 -20.58 20.67
CA VAL A 295 6.82 -19.28 20.35
C VAL A 295 7.42 -18.69 21.62
N PRO A 296 8.75 -18.53 21.71
CA PRO A 296 9.37 -17.82 22.81
C PRO A 296 9.04 -16.33 22.69
N TYR A 297 8.62 -15.73 23.80
CA TYR A 297 8.42 -14.29 23.90
C TYR A 297 9.20 -13.71 25.08
N PHE A 298 9.57 -12.45 24.94
CA PHE A 298 10.21 -11.62 25.95
C PHE A 298 9.25 -10.49 26.31
N ARG A 299 9.28 -10.05 27.56
CA ARG A 299 8.50 -8.91 28.04
C ARG A 299 9.41 -7.73 28.28
N ARG A 300 8.83 -6.54 28.28
CA ARG A 300 9.50 -5.31 28.71
C ARG A 300 10.12 -5.49 30.10
N SER A 301 11.39 -5.12 30.26
CA SER A 301 12.07 -5.06 31.57
C SER A 301 12.67 -3.67 31.83
N LYS A 302 13.24 -3.45 33.02
CA LYS A 302 13.99 -2.23 33.35
C LYS A 302 15.18 -2.00 32.41
N GLU A 303 15.77 -3.08 31.89
CA GLU A 303 16.91 -3.08 30.97
C GLU A 303 16.47 -2.98 29.49
N THR A 304 15.30 -3.50 29.15
CA THR A 304 14.72 -3.48 27.79
C THR A 304 13.41 -2.69 27.78
N ALA A 305 13.52 -1.38 28.06
CA ALA A 305 12.33 -0.56 28.28
C ALA A 305 11.59 -0.17 27.00
N GLY A 306 12.14 -0.45 25.81
CA GLY A 306 11.46 -0.32 24.52
C GLY A 306 11.99 -1.30 23.48
N LEU A 307 11.31 -1.38 22.34
CA LEU A 307 11.66 -2.29 21.25
C LEU A 307 13.11 -2.11 20.80
N SER A 308 13.60 -0.87 20.66
CA SER A 308 14.98 -0.60 20.24
C SER A 308 16.02 -1.18 21.22
N ASP A 309 15.80 -1.06 22.53
CA ASP A 309 16.73 -1.61 23.54
C ASP A 309 16.77 -3.13 23.43
N TRP A 310 15.60 -3.75 23.26
CA TRP A 310 15.49 -5.20 23.14
C TRP A 310 16.14 -5.70 21.85
N LEU A 311 15.90 -5.06 20.69
CA LEU A 311 16.55 -5.41 19.43
C LEU A 311 18.08 -5.34 19.53
N ASN A 312 18.61 -4.28 20.15
CA ASN A 312 20.05 -4.15 20.38
C ASN A 312 20.61 -5.25 21.29
N SER A 313 19.81 -5.78 22.22
CA SER A 313 20.22 -6.86 23.14
C SER A 313 20.31 -8.25 22.49
N LEU A 314 19.73 -8.44 21.30
CA LEU A 314 19.71 -9.72 20.60
C LEU A 314 21.08 -10.13 20.06
N GLY A 315 21.99 -9.16 19.83
CA GLY A 315 23.28 -9.41 19.18
C GLY A 315 23.21 -9.74 17.68
N PHE A 316 22.00 -9.73 17.10
CA PHE A 316 21.74 -9.95 15.67
C PHE A 316 20.77 -8.90 15.14
N ILE A 317 20.89 -8.59 13.84
CA ILE A 317 19.96 -7.70 13.15
C ILE A 317 18.82 -8.56 12.60
N PRO A 318 17.54 -8.31 12.96
CA PRO A 318 16.42 -9.05 12.40
C PRO A 318 16.27 -8.75 10.91
N ASP A 319 15.88 -9.76 10.13
CA ASP A 319 15.55 -9.56 8.72
C ASP A 319 14.17 -8.91 8.57
N ILE A 320 13.22 -9.35 9.40
CA ILE A 320 11.82 -8.90 9.35
C ILE A 320 11.32 -8.62 10.77
N VAL A 321 10.66 -7.48 10.93
CA VAL A 321 9.89 -7.12 12.11
C VAL A 321 8.41 -7.07 11.72
N ILE A 322 7.58 -7.87 12.39
CA ILE A 322 6.13 -7.90 12.21
C ILE A 322 5.48 -7.35 13.47
N GLY A 323 4.58 -6.39 13.33
CA GLY A 323 3.86 -5.85 14.47
C GLY A 323 2.53 -5.20 14.08
N LEU A 324 1.86 -4.61 15.07
CA LEU A 324 0.61 -3.91 14.81
C LEU A 324 0.83 -2.68 13.92
N ASP A 325 -0.17 -2.36 13.10
CA ASP A 325 -0.32 -1.04 12.49
C ASP A 325 -0.52 0.05 13.57
N HIS A 326 -0.50 1.34 13.22
CA HIS A 326 -0.54 2.56 14.06
C HIS A 326 -1.72 2.66 15.06
N GLN A 327 -1.86 1.67 15.94
CA GLN A 327 -2.94 1.51 16.91
C GLN A 327 -2.50 1.91 18.33
N ASP A 328 -1.19 2.02 18.55
CA ASP A 328 -0.61 2.46 19.80
C ASP A 328 0.70 3.22 19.57
N LEU A 329 1.26 3.73 20.65
CA LEU A 329 2.50 4.50 20.62
C LEU A 329 3.69 3.68 20.11
N VAL A 330 3.87 2.49 20.67
CA VAL A 330 5.04 1.67 20.40
C VAL A 330 5.02 1.24 18.93
N SER A 331 3.88 0.75 18.45
CA SER A 331 3.68 0.44 17.03
C SER A 331 3.89 1.66 16.13
N SER A 332 3.49 2.86 16.53
CA SER A 332 3.74 4.07 15.74
C SER A 332 5.23 4.43 15.62
N THR A 333 6.07 3.98 16.56
CA THR A 333 7.52 4.26 16.55
C THR A 333 8.37 3.23 15.81
N PHE A 334 7.82 2.08 15.40
CA PHE A 334 8.60 1.01 14.75
C PHE A 334 9.39 1.50 13.55
N SER A 335 8.76 2.31 12.71
CA SER A 335 9.40 2.92 11.55
C SER A 335 10.63 3.72 11.96
N LEU A 336 10.50 4.63 12.93
CA LEU A 336 11.61 5.44 13.40
C LEU A 336 12.76 4.60 13.98
N ILE A 337 12.46 3.48 14.63
CA ILE A 337 13.48 2.57 15.19
C ILE A 337 14.24 1.84 14.07
N LEU A 338 13.53 1.33 13.07
CA LEU A 338 14.12 0.51 12.01
C LEU A 338 14.85 1.33 10.94
N GLU A 339 14.63 2.64 10.92
CA GLU A 339 15.36 3.58 10.08
C GLU A 339 16.71 4.04 10.63
N LEU A 340 17.10 3.53 11.79
CA LEU A 340 18.38 3.85 12.40
C LEU A 340 19.35 2.68 12.23
N PRO A 341 20.65 2.93 11.97
CA PRO A 341 21.66 1.89 12.03
C PRO A 341 21.60 1.14 13.38
N PRO A 342 21.71 -0.20 13.40
CA PRO A 342 22.04 -1.09 12.28
C PRO A 342 20.83 -1.66 11.49
N PHE A 343 19.60 -1.20 11.75
CA PHE A 343 18.36 -1.84 11.27
C PHE A 343 17.88 -1.40 9.87
N LEU A 344 18.67 -0.60 9.14
CA LEU A 344 18.28 0.02 7.86
C LEU A 344 17.77 -0.96 6.78
N ASN A 345 18.16 -2.24 6.85
CA ASN A 345 17.76 -3.28 5.90
C ASN A 345 16.66 -4.22 6.45
N THR A 346 16.15 -3.98 7.65
CA THR A 346 15.09 -4.77 8.27
C THR A 346 13.75 -4.39 7.65
N THR A 347 13.02 -5.37 7.13
CA THR A 347 11.67 -5.12 6.57
C THR A 347 10.64 -5.03 7.70
N LEU A 348 9.86 -3.95 7.73
CA LEU A 348 8.74 -3.79 8.65
C LEU A 348 7.43 -4.21 7.99
N ILE A 349 6.72 -5.17 8.59
CA ILE A 349 5.36 -5.58 8.21
C ILE A 349 4.39 -5.13 9.31
N ARG A 350 3.44 -4.27 8.94
CA ARG A 350 2.41 -3.73 9.84
C ARG A 350 1.07 -4.38 9.57
N LEU A 351 0.44 -4.89 10.61
CA LEU A 351 -0.83 -5.61 10.48
C LEU A 351 -1.90 -5.00 11.40
N PRO A 352 -3.12 -4.71 10.90
CA PRO A 352 -4.21 -4.28 11.75
C PRO A 352 -4.61 -5.41 12.71
N ARG A 353 -4.84 -5.11 13.99
CA ARG A 353 -5.18 -6.11 15.02
C ARG A 353 -6.35 -7.02 14.61
N ARG A 354 -7.39 -6.46 13.99
CA ARG A 354 -8.58 -7.19 13.54
C ARG A 354 -8.29 -8.26 12.47
N GLU A 355 -7.15 -8.15 11.79
CA GLU A 355 -6.78 -8.99 10.65
C GLU A 355 -5.79 -10.09 11.03
N LEU A 356 -5.14 -9.99 12.20
CA LEU A 356 -4.19 -10.99 12.72
C LEU A 356 -4.71 -12.44 12.67
N PRO A 357 -5.99 -12.75 12.98
CA PRO A 357 -6.50 -14.12 12.90
C PRO A 357 -6.51 -14.72 11.47
N TYR A 358 -6.34 -13.88 10.44
CA TYR A 358 -6.45 -14.24 9.02
C TYR A 358 -5.12 -14.11 8.27
N THR A 359 -3.99 -14.25 8.96
CA THR A 359 -2.63 -14.06 8.42
C THR A 359 -1.84 -15.35 8.21
N GLU A 360 -2.46 -16.53 8.40
CA GLU A 360 -1.74 -17.83 8.30
C GLU A 360 -0.93 -17.96 6.99
N TRP A 361 -1.46 -17.42 5.89
CA TRP A 361 -0.83 -17.43 4.57
C TRP A 361 0.52 -16.69 4.50
N ILE A 362 0.74 -15.67 5.34
CA ILE A 362 2.01 -14.94 5.44
C ILE A 362 3.14 -15.91 5.79
N GLY A 363 2.85 -16.88 6.66
CA GLY A 363 3.84 -17.86 7.08
C GLY A 363 4.23 -18.89 6.01
N THR A 364 3.56 -18.90 4.85
CA THR A 364 3.92 -19.77 3.71
C THR A 364 4.92 -19.12 2.74
N LEU A 365 5.15 -17.81 2.88
CA LEU A 365 6.09 -17.07 2.04
C LEU A 365 7.52 -17.27 2.53
N THR A 366 8.47 -17.14 1.60
CA THR A 366 9.91 -17.19 1.91
C THR A 366 10.40 -15.84 2.44
N LEU A 367 11.59 -15.84 3.03
CA LEU A 367 12.24 -14.60 3.50
C LEU A 367 12.40 -13.56 2.38
N ASP A 368 12.80 -13.99 1.18
CA ASP A 368 12.99 -13.07 0.05
C ASP A 368 11.66 -12.46 -0.40
N GLU A 369 10.59 -13.27 -0.48
CA GLU A 369 9.25 -12.79 -0.81
C GLU A 369 8.73 -11.78 0.22
N LEU A 370 8.95 -12.04 1.52
CA LEU A 370 8.51 -11.15 2.59
C LEU A 370 9.34 -9.86 2.67
N ARG A 371 10.61 -9.86 2.26
CA ARG A 371 11.41 -8.61 2.13
C ARG A 371 10.81 -7.64 1.11
N HIS A 372 10.09 -8.15 0.12
CA HIS A 372 9.39 -7.34 -0.88
C HIS A 372 7.95 -6.96 -0.44
N TRP A 373 7.57 -7.16 0.83
CA TRP A 373 6.21 -6.89 1.33
C TRP A 373 5.70 -5.50 0.95
N ASN A 374 6.53 -4.46 1.10
CA ASN A 374 6.12 -3.07 0.86
C ASN A 374 6.37 -2.57 -0.58
N VAL A 375 6.83 -3.43 -1.49
CA VAL A 375 7.19 -3.02 -2.86
C VAL A 375 5.96 -2.82 -3.76
N PRO A 376 5.01 -3.78 -3.85
CA PRO A 376 3.91 -3.64 -4.81
C PRO A 376 2.88 -2.60 -4.38
N GLU A 377 2.59 -1.65 -5.26
CA GLU A 377 1.53 -0.66 -5.13
C GLU A 377 0.28 -1.10 -5.90
N ILE A 378 -0.77 -1.47 -5.18
CA ILE A 378 -2.02 -1.96 -5.80
C ILE A 378 -3.07 -0.83 -5.79
N THR A 379 -3.60 -0.50 -6.97
CA THR A 379 -4.73 0.42 -7.13
C THR A 379 -5.99 -0.32 -7.54
N LEU A 380 -7.09 -0.12 -6.82
CA LEU A 380 -8.41 -0.60 -7.20
C LEU A 380 -8.98 0.32 -8.28
N SER A 381 -9.31 -0.21 -9.46
CA SER A 381 -9.91 0.52 -10.57
C SER A 381 -11.34 0.04 -10.79
N VAL A 382 -12.29 0.79 -10.23
CA VAL A 382 -13.73 0.55 -10.35
C VAL A 382 -14.25 1.21 -11.63
N ILE A 383 -15.01 0.46 -12.43
CA ILE A 383 -15.62 0.91 -13.69
C ILE A 383 -17.14 0.79 -13.54
N THR A 384 -17.84 1.90 -13.73
CA THR A 384 -19.30 1.94 -13.56
C THR A 384 -19.98 2.94 -14.51
N ASN A 385 -21.30 2.83 -14.62
CA ASN A 385 -22.12 3.77 -15.38
C ASN A 385 -23.42 4.07 -14.63
N ASN A 386 -24.46 3.25 -14.81
CA ASN A 386 -25.83 3.55 -14.37
C ASN A 386 -26.47 2.34 -13.68
N ARG A 387 -25.71 1.71 -12.77
CA ARG A 387 -26.16 0.56 -11.97
C ARG A 387 -25.86 0.78 -10.49
N PRO A 388 -26.60 1.68 -9.82
CA PRO A 388 -26.29 2.11 -8.46
C PRO A 388 -26.31 0.97 -7.43
N HIS A 389 -27.27 0.05 -7.52
CA HIS A 389 -27.35 -1.11 -6.61
C HIS A 389 -26.13 -2.03 -6.71
N SER A 390 -25.61 -2.19 -7.92
CA SER A 390 -24.49 -3.06 -8.26
C SER A 390 -23.19 -2.46 -7.78
N LEU A 391 -22.99 -1.17 -8.10
CA LEU A 391 -21.88 -0.38 -7.61
C LEU A 391 -21.85 -0.39 -6.08
N ARG A 392 -22.99 -0.21 -5.41
CA ARG A 392 -23.08 -0.27 -3.95
C ARG A 392 -22.61 -1.63 -3.42
N ARG A 393 -23.08 -2.74 -4.01
CA ARG A 393 -22.65 -4.09 -3.63
C ARG A 393 -21.14 -4.29 -3.82
N LEU A 394 -20.57 -3.82 -4.93
CA LEU A 394 -19.13 -3.87 -5.17
C LEU A 394 -18.38 -3.10 -4.09
N LEU A 395 -18.73 -1.83 -3.85
CA LEU A 395 -18.07 -0.95 -2.87
C LEU A 395 -18.17 -1.51 -1.45
N GLU A 396 -19.33 -2.05 -1.06
CA GLU A 396 -19.50 -2.74 0.23
C GLU A 396 -18.59 -3.97 0.35
N SER A 397 -18.44 -4.76 -0.72
CA SER A 397 -17.52 -5.92 -0.71
C SER A 397 -16.05 -5.51 -0.64
N ILE A 398 -15.67 -4.41 -1.31
CA ILE A 398 -14.33 -3.81 -1.21
C ILE A 398 -14.07 -3.36 0.23
N GLN A 399 -15.01 -2.67 0.88
CA GLN A 399 -14.86 -2.22 2.27
C GLN A 399 -14.72 -3.38 3.28
N ARG A 400 -15.25 -4.57 2.97
CA ARG A 400 -15.11 -5.79 3.79
C ARG A 400 -13.82 -6.58 3.50
N THR A 401 -13.04 -6.17 2.50
CA THR A 401 -11.77 -6.82 2.15
C THR A 401 -10.68 -6.52 3.18
N LEU A 402 -9.86 -7.52 3.52
CA LEU A 402 -8.74 -7.38 4.44
C LEU A 402 -7.49 -6.97 3.66
N PHE A 403 -6.93 -5.78 3.93
CA PHE A 403 -5.81 -5.20 3.18
C PHE A 403 -4.44 -5.36 3.88
N TYR A 404 -4.41 -5.95 5.08
CA TYR A 404 -3.20 -6.31 5.81
C TYR A 404 -2.23 -5.13 6.03
N GLY A 405 -2.80 -3.93 6.26
CA GLY A 405 -2.03 -2.71 6.56
C GLY A 405 -1.48 -1.99 5.33
N ASP A 406 -1.68 -2.51 4.12
CA ASP A 406 -1.22 -1.85 2.91
C ASP A 406 -2.03 -0.59 2.61
N LYS A 407 -1.34 0.45 2.12
CA LYS A 407 -1.99 1.60 1.48
C LYS A 407 -2.50 1.17 0.11
N VAL A 408 -3.81 1.25 -0.11
CA VAL A 408 -4.47 0.87 -1.36
C VAL A 408 -5.25 2.05 -1.88
N ASN A 409 -4.92 2.55 -3.07
CA ASN A 409 -5.66 3.66 -3.69
C ASN A 409 -6.90 3.12 -4.42
N ILE A 410 -7.96 3.91 -4.49
CA ILE A 410 -9.16 3.58 -5.27
C ILE A 410 -9.41 4.63 -6.35
N ARG A 411 -9.67 4.15 -7.56
CA ARG A 411 -10.03 4.95 -8.72
C ARG A 411 -11.42 4.54 -9.17
N VAL A 412 -12.34 5.51 -9.24
CA VAL A 412 -13.71 5.28 -9.72
C VAL A 412 -13.87 5.95 -11.08
N ASN A 413 -14.09 5.14 -12.12
CA ASN A 413 -14.26 5.54 -13.50
C ASN A 413 -15.73 5.45 -13.90
N MET A 414 -16.37 6.61 -14.05
CA MET A 414 -17.77 6.77 -14.47
C MET A 414 -17.82 7.18 -15.95
N ASP A 415 -18.65 6.49 -16.74
CA ASP A 415 -18.94 6.91 -18.11
C ASP A 415 -19.87 8.15 -18.14
N GLN A 416 -20.00 8.79 -19.30
CA GLN A 416 -20.74 10.04 -19.49
C GLN A 416 -22.24 9.94 -19.16
N THR A 417 -22.78 8.72 -19.14
CA THR A 417 -24.20 8.44 -18.91
C THR A 417 -24.49 7.99 -17.48
N ALA A 418 -23.58 8.24 -16.53
CA ALA A 418 -23.80 7.89 -15.14
C ALA A 418 -25.03 8.60 -14.57
N ASP A 419 -25.90 7.84 -13.90
CA ASP A 419 -27.14 8.38 -13.34
C ASP A 419 -26.89 9.12 -12.01
N PRO A 420 -27.81 10.01 -11.58
CA PRO A 420 -27.62 10.79 -10.35
C PRO A 420 -27.37 9.92 -9.10
N GLU A 421 -28.04 8.78 -8.98
CA GLU A 421 -27.86 7.87 -7.84
C GLU A 421 -26.45 7.27 -7.81
N THR A 422 -25.90 6.90 -8.97
CA THR A 422 -24.51 6.45 -9.11
C THR A 422 -23.53 7.56 -8.71
N LEU A 423 -23.77 8.80 -9.16
CA LEU A 423 -22.92 9.95 -8.80
C LEU A 423 -22.92 10.20 -7.28
N ASP A 424 -24.10 10.16 -6.64
CA ASP A 424 -24.24 10.34 -5.20
C ASP A 424 -23.47 9.26 -4.42
N ILE A 425 -23.59 7.98 -4.82
CA ILE A 425 -22.82 6.87 -4.23
C ILE A 425 -21.31 7.12 -4.30
N VAL A 426 -20.81 7.65 -5.41
CA VAL A 426 -19.39 7.89 -5.62
C VAL A 426 -18.89 9.10 -4.84
N TYR A 427 -19.68 10.17 -4.75
CA TYR A 427 -19.32 11.36 -3.98
C TYR A 427 -19.34 11.13 -2.47
N ASP A 428 -20.18 10.22 -1.99
CA ASP A 428 -20.27 9.83 -0.58
C ASP A 428 -19.28 8.71 -0.19
N LEU A 429 -18.42 8.26 -1.12
CA LEU A 429 -17.47 7.19 -0.86
C LEU A 429 -16.39 7.62 0.14
N GLU A 430 -16.39 7.00 1.31
CA GLU A 430 -15.30 7.07 2.28
C GLU A 430 -14.29 5.93 2.07
N TRP A 431 -12.99 6.27 2.10
CA TRP A 431 -11.92 5.31 1.86
C TRP A 431 -10.76 5.50 2.83
N PRO A 432 -10.64 4.66 3.88
CA PRO A 432 -9.61 4.83 4.91
C PRO A 432 -8.27 4.18 4.55
N HIS A 433 -8.17 3.48 3.41
CA HIS A 433 -6.98 2.70 3.05
C HIS A 433 -6.02 3.42 2.10
N GLY A 434 -6.39 4.58 1.54
CA GLY A 434 -5.55 5.31 0.61
C GLY A 434 -6.26 6.49 -0.04
N ASP A 435 -5.78 6.91 -1.20
CA ASP A 435 -6.33 8.07 -1.91
C ASP A 435 -7.49 7.66 -2.84
N ILE A 436 -8.48 8.56 -3.00
CA ILE A 436 -9.59 8.42 -3.95
C ILE A 436 -9.31 9.27 -5.19
N PHE A 437 -9.37 8.66 -6.37
CA PHE A 437 -9.37 9.34 -7.66
C PHE A 437 -10.71 9.16 -8.38
N LEU A 438 -11.37 10.27 -8.72
CA LEU A 438 -12.63 10.25 -9.46
C LEU A 438 -12.42 10.65 -10.91
N HIS A 439 -12.89 9.82 -11.84
CA HIS A 439 -12.91 10.11 -13.27
C HIS A 439 -14.34 10.03 -13.80
N HIS A 440 -14.88 11.14 -14.28
CA HIS A 440 -16.17 11.17 -14.98
C HIS A 440 -15.95 11.62 -16.42
N ARG A 441 -16.35 10.79 -17.39
CA ARG A 441 -16.18 11.12 -18.81
C ARG A 441 -17.12 12.23 -19.25
N VAL A 442 -16.58 13.14 -20.06
CA VAL A 442 -17.37 14.19 -20.74
C VAL A 442 -18.04 13.67 -22.02
N ILE A 443 -17.43 12.67 -22.67
CA ILE A 443 -17.93 12.04 -23.90
C ILE A 443 -18.07 10.55 -23.64
N HIS A 444 -19.19 9.96 -24.08
CA HIS A 444 -19.43 8.53 -23.97
C HIS A 444 -18.27 7.72 -24.57
N GLY A 445 -17.58 6.95 -23.73
CA GLY A 445 -16.44 6.15 -24.14
C GLY A 445 -16.84 4.76 -24.66
N GLY A 446 -17.89 4.17 -24.07
CA GLY A 446 -18.23 2.77 -24.32
C GLY A 446 -17.23 1.79 -23.70
N LEU A 447 -17.48 0.49 -23.89
CA LEU A 447 -16.81 -0.58 -23.14
C LEU A 447 -15.28 -0.65 -23.31
N LEU A 448 -14.77 -0.46 -24.53
CA LEU A 448 -13.34 -0.60 -24.79
C LEU A 448 -12.54 0.51 -24.09
N PRO A 449 -12.82 1.81 -24.32
CA PRO A 449 -12.18 2.88 -23.56
C PRO A 449 -12.43 2.80 -22.06
N ALA A 450 -13.64 2.41 -21.63
CA ALA A 450 -13.99 2.31 -20.21
C ALA A 450 -13.03 1.39 -19.44
N VAL A 451 -12.60 0.27 -20.02
CA VAL A 451 -11.66 -0.65 -19.39
C VAL A 451 -10.21 -0.23 -19.60
N VAL A 452 -9.82 0.08 -20.83
CA VAL A 452 -8.42 0.36 -21.20
C VAL A 452 -7.89 1.62 -20.52
N GLU A 453 -8.71 2.66 -20.40
CA GLU A 453 -8.36 3.94 -19.78
C GLU A 453 -8.71 3.99 -18.28
N SER A 454 -9.23 2.88 -17.72
CA SER A 454 -9.59 2.82 -16.30
C SER A 454 -8.38 2.95 -15.38
N TRP A 455 -7.21 2.49 -15.84
CA TRP A 455 -5.96 2.50 -15.10
C TRP A 455 -4.76 2.42 -16.06
N TYR A 456 -3.68 3.11 -15.69
CA TYR A 456 -2.38 3.03 -16.36
C TYR A 456 -1.26 3.05 -15.31
N PRO A 457 -0.27 2.15 -15.39
CA PRO A 457 0.82 2.07 -14.42
C PRO A 457 1.77 3.25 -14.56
N HIS A 458 2.22 3.82 -13.44
CA HIS A 458 3.22 4.88 -13.43
C HIS A 458 4.67 4.34 -13.24
N CYS A 459 4.81 3.11 -12.74
CA CYS A 459 6.09 2.41 -12.58
C CYS A 459 5.88 0.88 -12.68
N ASP A 460 6.97 0.10 -12.55
CA ASP A 460 6.94 -1.38 -12.60
C ASP A 460 6.42 -2.04 -11.32
N ASP A 461 6.27 -1.26 -10.27
CA ASP A 461 5.68 -1.73 -9.01
C ASP A 461 4.21 -1.30 -8.85
N SER A 462 3.64 -0.63 -9.86
CA SER A 462 2.24 -0.20 -9.85
C SER A 462 1.34 -1.20 -10.56
N TYR A 463 0.40 -1.81 -9.83
CA TYR A 463 -0.51 -2.84 -10.32
C TYR A 463 -1.97 -2.35 -10.26
N GLY A 464 -2.78 -2.76 -11.23
CA GLY A 464 -4.18 -2.36 -11.35
C GLY A 464 -5.13 -3.52 -11.13
N LEU A 465 -5.95 -3.47 -10.07
CA LEU A 465 -7.06 -4.41 -9.86
C LEU A 465 -8.31 -3.85 -10.53
N LEU A 466 -8.67 -4.39 -11.70
CA LEU A 466 -9.80 -3.93 -12.50
C LEU A 466 -11.10 -4.62 -12.04
N LEU A 467 -12.11 -3.81 -11.71
CA LEU A 467 -13.40 -4.23 -11.16
C LEU A 467 -14.55 -3.51 -11.88
N GLU A 468 -15.44 -4.26 -12.52
CA GLU A 468 -16.71 -3.73 -13.04
C GLU A 468 -17.78 -3.71 -11.93
N ASP A 469 -18.79 -2.84 -12.04
CA ASP A 469 -19.84 -2.67 -11.03
C ASP A 469 -20.69 -3.92 -10.72
N ASP A 470 -20.65 -4.95 -11.58
CA ASP A 470 -21.35 -6.22 -11.37
C ASP A 470 -20.51 -7.29 -10.67
N ILE A 471 -19.31 -6.92 -10.20
CA ILE A 471 -18.41 -7.78 -9.42
C ILE A 471 -18.68 -7.66 -7.92
N GLU A 472 -18.47 -8.75 -7.19
CA GLU A 472 -18.45 -8.78 -5.73
C GLU A 472 -17.22 -9.56 -5.27
N LEU A 473 -16.52 -9.04 -4.26
CA LEU A 473 -15.26 -9.59 -3.75
C LEU A 473 -15.42 -10.43 -2.49
N SER A 474 -14.58 -11.46 -2.36
CA SER A 474 -14.34 -12.12 -1.08
C SER A 474 -13.56 -11.21 -0.14
N PRO A 475 -13.79 -11.26 1.19
CA PRO A 475 -12.93 -10.61 2.17
C PRO A 475 -11.43 -10.97 2.05
N LEU A 476 -11.12 -12.15 1.47
CA LEU A 476 -9.76 -12.65 1.27
C LEU A 476 -9.20 -12.35 -0.13
N ALA A 477 -9.90 -11.57 -0.97
CA ALA A 477 -9.48 -11.22 -2.33
C ALA A 477 -8.05 -10.65 -2.36
N TYR A 478 -7.76 -9.72 -1.46
CA TYR A 478 -6.44 -9.09 -1.39
C TYR A 478 -5.37 -10.03 -0.85
N ALA A 479 -5.71 -10.94 0.09
CA ALA A 479 -4.78 -11.96 0.60
C ALA A 479 -4.25 -12.84 -0.55
N TRP A 480 -5.15 -13.32 -1.41
CA TRP A 480 -4.78 -14.09 -2.60
C TRP A 480 -3.87 -13.29 -3.53
N ILE A 481 -4.24 -12.04 -3.82
CA ILE A 481 -3.42 -11.16 -4.68
C ILE A 481 -2.03 -10.98 -4.07
N LYS A 482 -1.93 -10.57 -2.81
CA LYS A 482 -0.64 -10.28 -2.16
C LYS A 482 0.23 -11.53 -2.10
N MET A 483 -0.33 -12.66 -1.67
CA MET A 483 0.38 -13.93 -1.57
C MET A 483 0.94 -14.37 -2.94
N THR A 484 0.11 -14.34 -3.99
CA THR A 484 0.53 -14.78 -5.33
C THR A 484 1.46 -13.79 -6.02
N LEU A 485 1.27 -12.49 -5.79
CA LEU A 485 2.10 -11.44 -6.35
C LEU A 485 3.53 -11.50 -5.79
N LEU A 486 3.68 -11.59 -4.47
CA LEU A 486 4.99 -11.73 -3.82
C LEU A 486 5.70 -13.01 -4.29
N ARG A 487 4.96 -14.11 -4.43
CA ARG A 487 5.51 -15.41 -4.85
C ARG A 487 5.98 -15.45 -6.30
N TYR A 488 5.20 -14.91 -7.24
CA TYR A 488 5.41 -15.17 -8.67
C TYR A 488 5.92 -13.96 -9.48
N ASN A 489 5.77 -12.73 -8.99
CA ASN A 489 6.25 -11.56 -9.73
C ASN A 489 7.77 -11.61 -10.02
N PRO A 490 8.65 -11.97 -9.07
CA PRO A 490 10.08 -12.06 -9.34
C PRO A 490 10.44 -13.18 -10.33
N SER A 491 9.59 -14.21 -10.42
CA SER A 491 9.92 -15.47 -11.08
C SER A 491 9.60 -15.48 -12.59
N SER A 492 8.75 -14.59 -13.11
CA SER A 492 8.31 -14.71 -14.50
C SER A 492 7.86 -13.41 -15.16
N SER A 493 8.58 -13.00 -16.20
CA SER A 493 8.20 -11.93 -17.13
C SER A 493 7.02 -12.30 -18.04
N LYS A 494 6.46 -13.51 -17.93
CA LYS A 494 5.33 -13.98 -18.75
C LYS A 494 3.97 -13.82 -18.09
N LEU A 495 3.93 -13.44 -16.81
CA LEU A 495 2.70 -13.24 -16.08
C LEU A 495 2.10 -11.87 -16.43
N PHE A 496 0.89 -11.86 -17.01
CA PHE A 496 0.17 -10.61 -17.32
C PHE A 496 -0.86 -10.21 -16.26
N GLY A 497 -1.18 -11.11 -15.33
CA GLY A 497 -2.14 -10.83 -14.29
C GLY A 497 -2.46 -12.01 -13.38
N ILE A 498 -3.28 -11.72 -12.38
CA ILE A 498 -3.82 -12.67 -11.40
C ILE A 498 -5.34 -12.55 -11.42
N SER A 499 -6.04 -13.65 -11.68
CA SER A 499 -7.49 -13.71 -11.59
C SER A 499 -7.94 -13.89 -10.14
N LEU A 500 -9.01 -13.18 -9.76
CA LEU A 500 -9.78 -13.48 -8.55
C LEU A 500 -10.89 -14.51 -8.82
N TYR A 501 -11.35 -14.58 -10.07
CA TYR A 501 -12.41 -15.48 -10.52
C TYR A 501 -11.86 -16.88 -10.86
N GLN A 502 -12.61 -17.93 -10.52
CA GLN A 502 -12.29 -19.30 -10.94
C GLN A 502 -13.03 -19.65 -12.24
N GLN A 503 -12.29 -19.98 -13.30
CA GLN A 503 -12.90 -20.19 -14.61
C GLN A 503 -13.91 -21.36 -14.60
N LYS A 504 -15.19 -21.06 -14.88
CA LYS A 504 -16.28 -22.05 -14.97
C LYS A 504 -16.71 -22.37 -16.41
N VAL A 505 -16.24 -21.59 -17.37
CA VAL A 505 -16.63 -21.67 -18.79
C VAL A 505 -15.43 -21.36 -19.69
N ILE A 506 -15.12 -22.17 -20.70
CA ILE A 506 -14.23 -21.75 -21.79
C ILE A 506 -15.04 -20.95 -22.81
N GLU A 507 -14.69 -19.68 -22.99
CA GLU A 507 -15.46 -18.76 -23.85
C GLU A 507 -14.93 -18.63 -25.29
N LEU A 508 -13.69 -19.08 -25.53
CA LEU A 508 -12.97 -18.85 -26.79
C LEU A 508 -13.13 -19.95 -27.84
N ARG A 509 -13.75 -21.09 -27.49
CA ARG A 509 -14.01 -22.17 -28.46
C ARG A 509 -14.94 -21.67 -29.58
N PRO A 510 -14.68 -22.01 -30.86
CA PRO A 510 -15.54 -21.60 -31.99
C PRO A 510 -17.00 -22.04 -31.87
N THR A 511 -17.24 -23.17 -31.21
CA THR A 511 -18.57 -23.73 -30.95
C THR A 511 -19.37 -22.97 -29.90
N GLY A 512 -18.79 -21.96 -29.26
CA GLY A 512 -19.43 -21.15 -28.23
C GLY A 512 -18.86 -21.41 -26.84
N ARG A 513 -19.54 -20.87 -25.82
CA ARG A 513 -19.19 -21.05 -24.42
C ARG A 513 -19.43 -22.50 -24.01
N GLN A 514 -18.40 -23.15 -23.47
CA GLN A 514 -18.47 -24.53 -22.99
C GLN A 514 -18.23 -24.58 -21.48
N PRO A 515 -18.99 -25.37 -20.70
CA PRO A 515 -18.69 -25.61 -19.30
C PRO A 515 -17.24 -26.09 -19.11
N PHE A 516 -16.60 -25.64 -18.04
CA PHE A 516 -15.20 -25.92 -17.78
C PHE A 516 -14.96 -26.17 -16.29
N ASN A 517 -14.10 -27.14 -15.99
CA ASN A 517 -13.61 -27.41 -14.65
C ASN A 517 -12.15 -27.85 -14.74
N ALA A 518 -11.23 -27.02 -14.26
CA ALA A 518 -9.79 -27.30 -14.31
C ALA A 518 -9.43 -28.57 -13.54
N ARG A 519 -10.03 -28.82 -12.38
CA ARG A 519 -9.80 -30.04 -11.57
C ARG A 519 -10.18 -31.30 -12.35
N THR A 520 -11.30 -31.30 -13.06
CA THR A 520 -11.68 -32.42 -13.93
C THR A 520 -10.68 -32.62 -15.06
N LEU A 521 -10.28 -31.53 -15.74
CA LEU A 521 -9.27 -31.59 -16.80
C LEU A 521 -7.94 -32.16 -16.28
N PHE A 522 -7.47 -31.69 -15.12
CA PHE A 522 -6.20 -32.13 -14.53
C PHE A 522 -6.23 -33.57 -14.06
N ARG A 523 -7.36 -34.06 -13.54
CA ARG A 523 -7.56 -35.50 -13.26
C ARG A 523 -7.48 -36.34 -14.54
N THR A 524 -8.17 -35.91 -15.60
CA THR A 524 -8.14 -36.62 -16.90
C THR A 524 -6.73 -36.60 -17.50
N ALA A 525 -5.99 -35.51 -17.33
CA ALA A 525 -4.59 -35.37 -17.74
C ALA A 525 -3.58 -36.06 -16.79
N SER A 526 -4.06 -36.72 -15.73
CA SER A 526 -3.22 -37.42 -14.74
C SER A 526 -2.15 -36.54 -14.08
N LEU A 527 -2.47 -35.26 -13.83
CA LEU A 527 -1.60 -34.37 -13.06
C LEU A 527 -1.66 -34.72 -11.56
N ALA A 528 -0.54 -34.58 -10.86
CA ALA A 528 -0.40 -35.01 -9.47
C ALA A 528 -1.39 -34.34 -8.52
N ASP A 529 -1.60 -33.03 -8.68
CA ASP A 529 -2.41 -32.21 -7.78
C ASP A 529 -3.53 -31.47 -8.53
N PRO A 530 -4.72 -32.08 -8.73
CA PRO A 530 -5.79 -31.48 -9.52
C PRO A 530 -6.41 -30.19 -8.95
N SER A 531 -6.18 -29.87 -7.68
CA SER A 531 -6.61 -28.61 -7.04
C SER A 531 -5.54 -27.51 -7.06
N THR A 532 -4.40 -27.76 -7.70
CA THR A 532 -3.34 -26.76 -7.82
C THR A 532 -3.84 -25.55 -8.63
N PRO A 533 -3.47 -24.31 -8.27
CA PRO A 533 -3.69 -23.16 -9.14
C PRO A 533 -2.95 -23.35 -10.48
N TYR A 534 -3.37 -22.63 -11.51
CA TYR A 534 -2.89 -22.87 -12.87
C TYR A 534 -2.72 -21.57 -13.65
N LEU A 535 -1.92 -21.66 -14.71
CA LEU A 535 -1.65 -20.59 -15.66
C LEU A 535 -2.56 -20.76 -16.87
N SER A 536 -3.15 -19.68 -17.38
CA SER A 536 -3.96 -19.71 -18.60
C SER A 536 -3.68 -18.50 -19.48
N GLN A 537 -3.68 -18.70 -20.80
CA GLN A 537 -3.64 -17.60 -21.77
C GLN A 537 -4.95 -16.81 -21.82
N ILE A 538 -6.05 -17.28 -21.22
CA ILE A 538 -7.33 -16.59 -21.26
C ILE A 538 -7.29 -15.44 -20.24
N PRO A 539 -7.46 -14.17 -20.62
CA PRO A 539 -7.59 -13.09 -19.65
C PRO A 539 -8.92 -13.24 -18.89
N CYS A 540 -8.91 -13.03 -17.58
CA CYS A 540 -10.15 -12.89 -16.82
C CYS A 540 -10.68 -11.44 -16.96
N SER A 541 -11.99 -11.25 -16.91
CA SER A 541 -12.64 -9.92 -16.93
C SER A 541 -13.61 -9.74 -15.75
N TRP A 542 -13.52 -10.59 -14.73
CA TRP A 542 -14.46 -10.64 -13.62
C TRP A 542 -13.74 -10.46 -12.28
N GLY A 543 -12.89 -9.43 -12.21
CA GLY A 543 -12.00 -9.17 -11.08
C GLY A 543 -10.63 -9.77 -11.31
N SER A 544 -9.65 -8.92 -11.66
CA SER A 544 -8.28 -9.35 -11.94
C SER A 544 -7.27 -8.24 -11.73
N LEU A 545 -6.12 -8.60 -11.16
CA LEU A 545 -4.94 -7.74 -11.11
C LEU A 545 -4.20 -7.84 -12.44
N TYR A 546 -3.88 -6.71 -13.06
CA TYR A 546 -3.05 -6.62 -14.26
C TYR A 546 -1.67 -6.07 -13.95
N PHE A 547 -0.67 -6.64 -14.62
CA PHE A 547 0.73 -6.31 -14.40
C PHE A 547 1.14 -5.10 -15.24
N PRO A 548 2.02 -4.22 -14.72
CA PRO A 548 2.33 -2.94 -15.34
C PRO A 548 2.91 -3.10 -16.74
N SER A 549 3.98 -3.88 -16.88
CA SER A 549 4.71 -4.03 -18.15
C SER A 549 3.82 -4.60 -19.28
N PRO A 550 3.12 -5.75 -19.10
CA PRO A 550 2.20 -6.26 -20.10
C PRO A 550 1.02 -5.33 -20.41
N TRP A 551 0.54 -4.55 -19.44
CA TRP A 551 -0.53 -3.58 -19.66
C TRP A 551 -0.07 -2.38 -20.51
N ARG A 552 1.13 -1.85 -20.26
CA ARG A 552 1.72 -0.80 -21.13
C ARG A 552 1.94 -1.32 -22.55
N GLU A 553 2.45 -2.54 -22.67
CA GLU A 553 2.61 -3.18 -23.97
C GLU A 553 1.27 -3.32 -24.70
N PHE A 554 0.20 -3.65 -23.98
CA PHE A 554 -1.14 -3.71 -24.54
C PHE A 554 -1.64 -2.36 -25.06
N HIS A 555 -1.35 -1.25 -24.38
CA HIS A 555 -1.72 0.09 -24.86
C HIS A 555 -1.05 0.41 -26.20
N ASP A 556 0.24 0.09 -26.34
CA ASP A 556 0.97 0.24 -27.60
C ASP A 556 0.39 -0.68 -28.69
N TYR A 557 0.09 -1.94 -28.35
CA TYR A 557 -0.46 -2.91 -29.28
C TYR A 557 -1.84 -2.50 -29.79
N LEU A 558 -2.71 -2.06 -28.87
CA LEU A 558 -4.04 -1.61 -29.19
C LEU A 558 -4.01 -0.37 -30.08
N SER A 559 -3.12 0.58 -29.78
CA SER A 559 -2.95 1.79 -30.60
C SER A 559 -2.56 1.46 -32.05
N LEU A 560 -1.63 0.52 -32.24
CA LEU A 560 -1.23 0.02 -33.56
C LEU A 560 -2.34 -0.78 -34.26
N ARG A 561 -3.12 -1.58 -33.52
CA ARG A 561 -4.25 -2.31 -34.11
C ARG A 561 -5.36 -1.38 -34.56
N LEU A 562 -5.68 -0.35 -33.77
CA LEU A 562 -6.74 0.61 -34.06
C LEU A 562 -6.34 1.60 -35.17
N SER A 563 -5.06 1.91 -35.36
CA SER A 563 -4.59 2.75 -36.47
C SER A 563 -4.82 2.09 -37.83
N GLN A 564 -4.90 0.75 -37.87
CA GLN A 564 -4.96 -0.07 -39.09
C GLN A 564 -3.79 0.21 -40.05
N SER A 565 -2.67 0.76 -39.55
CA SER A 565 -1.53 1.13 -40.40
C SER A 565 -0.77 -0.10 -40.91
N THR A 566 -0.80 -1.21 -40.17
CA THR A 566 -0.11 -2.46 -40.54
C THR A 566 -1.07 -3.55 -40.98
N LEU A 567 -2.15 -3.77 -40.25
CA LEU A 567 -3.15 -4.80 -40.53
C LEU A 567 -4.58 -4.25 -40.38
N PRO A 568 -5.50 -4.59 -41.31
CA PRO A 568 -6.92 -4.28 -41.18
C PRO A 568 -7.51 -4.72 -39.83
N ILE A 569 -8.49 -3.99 -39.31
CA ILE A 569 -9.07 -4.27 -37.97
C ILE A 569 -9.80 -5.62 -37.90
N ASP A 570 -10.29 -6.11 -39.03
CA ASP A 570 -10.99 -7.38 -39.21
C ASP A 570 -10.04 -8.57 -39.44
N SER A 571 -8.73 -8.32 -39.59
CA SER A 571 -7.72 -9.37 -39.72
C SER A 571 -7.70 -10.28 -38.49
N SER A 572 -7.71 -11.60 -38.74
CA SER A 572 -7.65 -12.62 -37.71
C SER A 572 -6.20 -12.90 -37.30
N ILE A 573 -5.79 -12.37 -36.15
CA ILE A 573 -4.44 -12.60 -35.62
C ILE A 573 -4.33 -14.00 -35.01
N VAL A 574 -5.30 -14.40 -34.19
CA VAL A 574 -5.28 -15.70 -33.53
C VAL A 574 -6.14 -16.70 -34.32
N PRO A 575 -5.58 -17.83 -34.78
CA PRO A 575 -6.35 -18.81 -35.54
C PRO A 575 -7.36 -19.55 -34.66
N GLY A 576 -8.54 -19.85 -35.21
CA GLY A 576 -9.46 -20.81 -34.59
C GLY A 576 -10.09 -20.38 -33.25
N VAL A 577 -10.12 -19.08 -32.93
CA VAL A 577 -10.75 -18.57 -31.70
C VAL A 577 -11.99 -17.72 -31.98
N ARG A 578 -12.94 -17.77 -31.05
CA ARG A 578 -14.20 -17.02 -31.14
C ARG A 578 -14.02 -15.51 -30.97
N SER A 579 -12.98 -15.06 -30.26
CA SER A 579 -12.72 -13.65 -29.97
C SER A 579 -12.49 -12.80 -31.22
N ASN A 580 -12.13 -13.41 -32.36
CA ASN A 580 -12.04 -12.72 -33.65
C ASN A 580 -13.34 -11.99 -34.04
N LYS A 581 -14.49 -12.43 -33.52
CA LYS A 581 -15.81 -11.82 -33.74
C LYS A 581 -16.17 -10.71 -32.75
N TRP A 582 -15.31 -10.40 -31.78
CA TRP A 582 -15.58 -9.42 -30.71
C TRP A 582 -15.00 -8.04 -31.03
N SER A 583 -15.38 -7.45 -32.16
CA SER A 583 -14.79 -6.21 -32.68
C SER A 583 -14.83 -5.00 -31.73
N LYS A 584 -15.79 -4.96 -30.80
CA LYS A 584 -15.95 -3.89 -29.80
C LYS A 584 -15.34 -4.21 -28.42
N SER A 585 -14.74 -5.39 -28.24
CA SER A 585 -14.19 -5.81 -26.95
C SER A 585 -12.69 -5.54 -26.90
N TRP A 586 -12.24 -4.83 -25.87
CA TRP A 586 -10.80 -4.68 -25.59
C TRP A 586 -10.11 -6.05 -25.47
N LYS A 587 -10.84 -7.05 -24.92
CA LYS A 587 -10.36 -8.40 -24.67
C LYS A 587 -9.95 -9.14 -25.95
N LYS A 588 -10.57 -8.82 -27.10
CA LYS A 588 -10.13 -9.35 -28.40
C LYS A 588 -8.65 -9.05 -28.61
N TYR A 589 -8.30 -7.76 -28.59
CA TYR A 589 -6.95 -7.29 -28.87
C TYR A 589 -5.95 -7.74 -27.81
N PHE A 590 -6.37 -7.83 -26.55
CA PHE A 590 -5.49 -8.35 -25.51
C PHE A 590 -5.21 -9.85 -25.68
N ILE A 591 -6.19 -10.65 -26.10
CA ILE A 591 -5.98 -12.06 -26.47
C ILE A 591 -5.00 -12.19 -27.65
N GLU A 592 -5.04 -11.28 -28.62
CA GLU A 592 -4.06 -11.26 -29.72
C GLU A 592 -2.64 -11.08 -29.18
N LEU A 593 -2.40 -10.08 -28.32
CA LEU A 593 -1.10 -9.86 -27.68
C LEU A 593 -0.65 -11.07 -26.86
N VAL A 594 -1.54 -11.59 -26.00
CA VAL A 594 -1.25 -12.73 -25.11
C VAL A 594 -0.87 -13.98 -25.91
N TYR A 595 -1.55 -14.23 -27.04
CA TYR A 595 -1.23 -15.33 -27.94
C TYR A 595 0.16 -15.14 -28.56
N LEU A 596 0.43 -13.94 -29.10
CA LEU A 596 1.69 -13.66 -29.78
C LEU A 596 2.89 -13.69 -28.83
N ARG A 597 2.75 -13.28 -27.57
CA ARG A 597 3.84 -13.27 -26.58
C ARG A 597 4.00 -14.57 -25.77
N GLY A 598 2.99 -15.44 -25.82
CA GLY A 598 2.89 -16.60 -24.92
C GLY A 598 2.70 -16.17 -23.46
N TYR A 599 1.94 -15.10 -23.22
CA TYR A 599 1.66 -14.64 -21.86
C TYR A 599 0.60 -15.50 -21.18
N VAL A 600 0.61 -15.50 -19.85
CA VAL A 600 -0.33 -16.25 -19.02
C VAL A 600 -0.81 -15.43 -17.82
N MET A 601 -2.00 -15.74 -17.34
CA MET A 601 -2.58 -15.24 -16.09
C MET A 601 -2.73 -16.39 -15.11
N LEU A 602 -2.50 -16.12 -13.83
CA LEU A 602 -2.70 -17.08 -12.76
C LEU A 602 -4.18 -17.16 -12.37
N TYR A 603 -4.67 -18.37 -12.18
CA TYR A 603 -6.05 -18.66 -11.77
C TYR A 603 -6.09 -19.49 -10.47
N PRO A 604 -7.02 -19.17 -9.54
CA PRO A 604 -7.31 -20.04 -8.40
C PRO A 604 -8.04 -21.31 -8.86
N ASN A 605 -8.01 -22.37 -8.04
CA ASN A 605 -8.59 -23.69 -8.38
C ASN A 605 -9.13 -24.43 -7.15
N TYR A 606 -9.89 -23.72 -6.31
CA TYR A 606 -10.49 -24.25 -5.08
C TYR A 606 -11.69 -25.18 -5.35
N ASP A 607 -12.04 -26.00 -4.37
CA ASP A 607 -13.20 -26.89 -4.45
C ASP A 607 -14.52 -26.14 -4.65
N ASP A 608 -15.50 -26.81 -5.25
CA ASP A 608 -16.85 -26.29 -5.51
C ASP A 608 -16.91 -24.93 -6.24
N PHE A 609 -15.86 -24.61 -7.01
CA PHE A 609 -15.67 -23.31 -7.65
C PHE A 609 -15.66 -22.13 -6.67
N VAL A 610 -15.29 -22.36 -5.40
CA VAL A 610 -15.09 -21.25 -4.46
C VAL A 610 -14.04 -20.29 -5.03
N SER A 611 -14.35 -19.00 -4.95
CA SER A 611 -13.63 -17.98 -5.68
C SER A 611 -13.46 -16.71 -4.85
N LEU A 612 -12.55 -15.85 -5.30
CA LEU A 612 -12.19 -14.62 -4.60
C LEU A 612 -12.95 -13.41 -5.18
N SER A 613 -13.69 -13.64 -6.27
CA SER A 613 -14.66 -12.73 -6.86
C SER A 613 -15.80 -13.51 -7.52
N THR A 614 -16.93 -12.86 -7.74
CA THR A 614 -18.08 -13.41 -8.45
C THR A 614 -18.68 -12.35 -9.35
N ASN A 615 -19.25 -12.76 -10.49
CA ASN A 615 -19.94 -11.87 -11.41
C ASN A 615 -21.45 -12.12 -11.34
N HIS A 616 -22.22 -11.05 -11.17
CA HIS A 616 -23.68 -11.10 -11.02
C HIS A 616 -24.45 -11.11 -12.34
N LEU A 617 -23.74 -11.04 -13.48
CA LEU A 617 -24.25 -11.04 -14.86
C LEU A 617 -25.42 -10.07 -15.05
N GLU A 618 -25.24 -8.84 -14.62
CA GLU A 618 -26.33 -7.87 -14.66
C GLU A 618 -26.57 -7.29 -16.04
N VAL A 619 -27.81 -6.85 -16.27
CA VAL A 619 -28.24 -6.32 -17.56
C VAL A 619 -27.44 -5.10 -17.96
N GLY A 620 -26.94 -5.10 -19.20
CA GLY A 620 -26.29 -3.96 -19.82
C GLY A 620 -25.65 -4.32 -21.16
N SER A 621 -24.51 -3.71 -21.49
CA SER A 621 -23.93 -3.79 -22.85
C SER A 621 -23.69 -5.21 -23.39
N HIS A 622 -23.45 -6.19 -22.51
CA HIS A 622 -23.21 -7.59 -22.86
C HIS A 622 -24.35 -8.56 -22.48
N VAL A 623 -25.31 -8.13 -21.67
CA VAL A 623 -26.40 -8.96 -21.14
C VAL A 623 -27.72 -8.30 -21.48
N ARG A 624 -28.53 -8.96 -22.31
CA ARG A 624 -29.87 -8.49 -22.67
C ARG A 624 -30.85 -8.77 -21.54
N ASP A 625 -31.87 -7.92 -21.43
CA ASP A 625 -33.03 -8.18 -20.59
C ASP A 625 -33.79 -9.40 -21.13
N GLU A 626 -34.04 -10.37 -20.27
CA GLU A 626 -34.56 -11.70 -20.59
C GLU A 626 -35.56 -12.12 -19.50
N PRO A 627 -36.52 -13.01 -19.79
CA PRO A 627 -37.46 -13.50 -18.77
C PRO A 627 -36.72 -14.05 -17.53
N GLY A 628 -37.25 -13.78 -16.34
CA GLY A 628 -36.55 -14.01 -15.06
C GLY A 628 -35.93 -15.40 -14.90
N GLU A 629 -36.62 -16.47 -15.28
CA GLU A 629 -36.06 -17.84 -15.20
C GLU A 629 -34.87 -18.09 -16.15
N VAL A 630 -34.89 -17.46 -17.34
CA VAL A 630 -33.81 -17.57 -18.32
C VAL A 630 -32.61 -16.75 -17.85
N TYR A 631 -32.85 -15.55 -17.33
CA TYR A 631 -31.83 -14.71 -16.71
C TYR A 631 -31.15 -15.44 -15.53
N GLU A 632 -31.91 -15.97 -14.58
CA GLU A 632 -31.36 -16.69 -13.41
C GLU A 632 -30.59 -17.96 -13.79
N ARG A 633 -30.98 -18.63 -14.87
CA ARG A 633 -30.22 -19.77 -15.41
C ARG A 633 -28.89 -19.33 -16.01
N LYS A 634 -28.87 -18.21 -16.76
CA LYS A 634 -27.63 -17.65 -17.30
C LYS A 634 -26.73 -17.15 -16.17
N LYS A 635 -27.26 -16.39 -15.20
CA LYS A 635 -26.53 -15.86 -14.05
C LYS A 635 -25.78 -16.96 -13.29
N ARG A 636 -26.39 -18.13 -13.06
CA ARG A 636 -25.76 -19.30 -12.42
C ARG A 636 -24.52 -19.86 -13.14
N LEU A 637 -24.32 -19.54 -14.42
CA LEU A 637 -23.11 -19.92 -15.17
C LEU A 637 -21.90 -19.04 -14.83
N PHE A 638 -22.13 -17.85 -14.26
CA PHE A 638 -21.11 -16.84 -13.95
C PHE A 638 -20.97 -16.63 -12.44
N SER A 639 -22.05 -16.79 -11.67
CA SER A 639 -21.97 -16.65 -10.22
C SER A 639 -21.27 -17.85 -9.58
N LEU A 640 -20.27 -17.53 -8.75
CA LEU A 640 -19.49 -18.45 -7.94
C LEU A 640 -19.70 -18.18 -6.44
N PRO A 641 -19.59 -19.21 -5.59
CA PRO A 641 -19.53 -18.99 -4.15
C PRO A 641 -18.26 -18.24 -3.78
N LEU A 642 -18.41 -17.15 -3.02
CA LEU A 642 -17.27 -16.38 -2.52
C LEU A 642 -16.63 -17.07 -1.32
N MET A 643 -15.30 -17.09 -1.29
CA MET A 643 -14.53 -17.56 -0.15
C MET A 643 -14.87 -16.70 1.08
N ARG A 644 -15.13 -17.33 2.21
CA ARG A 644 -15.50 -16.67 3.47
C ARG A 644 -14.32 -16.68 4.43
N LEU A 645 -14.38 -15.79 5.42
CA LEU A 645 -13.45 -15.81 6.55
C LEU A 645 -13.69 -17.08 7.38
N VAL A 646 -12.62 -17.81 7.67
CA VAL A 646 -12.64 -19.04 8.50
C VAL A 646 -11.94 -18.72 9.82
N GLY A 647 -12.54 -19.07 10.98
CA GLY A 647 -11.91 -18.87 12.29
C GLY A 647 -12.87 -18.65 13.46
N ALA A 648 -12.36 -18.70 14.69
CA ALA A 648 -13.14 -18.64 15.94
C ALA A 648 -13.87 -17.30 16.18
N LEU A 649 -13.44 -16.20 15.54
CA LEU A 649 -14.05 -14.88 15.65
C LEU A 649 -15.17 -14.63 14.63
N ALA A 650 -15.34 -15.50 13.63
CA ALA A 650 -16.53 -15.52 12.78
C ALA A 650 -17.80 -15.97 13.53
N ARG A 651 -17.67 -16.38 14.81
CA ARG A 651 -18.76 -16.82 15.70
C ARG A 651 -19.65 -15.69 16.23
N GLY A 652 -19.27 -14.42 16.05
CA GLY A 652 -19.93 -13.28 16.69
C GLY A 652 -21.20 -12.78 16.02
N ASP A 653 -21.47 -13.15 14.77
CA ASP A 653 -22.52 -12.52 13.95
C ASP A 653 -23.55 -13.54 13.45
N GLY A 654 -24.15 -14.31 14.37
CA GLY A 654 -25.38 -15.10 14.16
C GLY A 654 -25.46 -16.07 12.96
N GLY A 655 -24.38 -16.25 12.21
CA GLY A 655 -24.32 -16.91 10.92
C GLY A 655 -23.64 -18.26 11.01
N ASP A 656 -24.16 -19.19 10.20
CA ASP A 656 -23.71 -20.55 10.03
C ASP A 656 -22.17 -20.69 10.01
N VAL A 657 -21.66 -21.76 10.65
CA VAL A 657 -20.21 -22.08 10.69
C VAL A 657 -19.69 -22.00 9.25
N GLY A 658 -18.61 -21.27 9.01
CA GLY A 658 -17.99 -21.18 7.69
C GLY A 658 -17.52 -22.55 7.22
N HIS A 659 -18.41 -23.32 6.59
CA HIS A 659 -18.11 -24.57 5.90
C HIS A 659 -17.70 -24.21 4.48
N GLY A 660 -16.42 -24.34 4.16
CA GLY A 660 -15.88 -24.06 2.83
C GLY A 660 -14.35 -23.98 2.82
N PRO A 661 -13.73 -24.03 1.63
CA PRO A 661 -12.29 -23.99 1.49
C PRO A 661 -11.72 -22.63 1.92
N GLY A 662 -10.61 -22.65 2.65
CA GLY A 662 -9.78 -21.50 2.99
C GLY A 662 -8.67 -21.24 1.97
N LEU A 663 -7.96 -20.13 2.15
CA LEU A 663 -6.93 -19.68 1.20
C LEU A 663 -5.79 -20.70 1.01
N LEU A 664 -5.43 -21.41 2.09
CA LEU A 664 -4.37 -22.43 2.11
C LEU A 664 -4.88 -23.85 1.88
N ASP A 665 -6.13 -24.06 1.45
CA ASP A 665 -6.61 -25.37 0.97
C ASP A 665 -6.08 -25.66 -0.45
N LEU A 666 -4.76 -25.55 -0.56
CA LEU A 666 -3.93 -25.80 -1.71
C LEU A 666 -3.11 -27.08 -1.46
N PRO A 667 -2.65 -27.77 -2.52
CA PRO A 667 -1.70 -28.87 -2.37
C PRO A 667 -0.47 -28.43 -1.54
N GLY A 668 -0.14 -29.19 -0.49
CA GLY A 668 0.95 -28.84 0.43
C GLY A 668 0.68 -27.64 1.35
N ALA A 669 -0.54 -27.09 1.35
CA ALA A 669 -0.93 -25.91 2.13
C ALA A 669 -0.02 -24.68 1.92
N ALA A 670 0.44 -24.50 0.68
CA ALA A 670 1.26 -23.39 0.20
C ALA A 670 1.08 -23.23 -1.33
N LEU A 671 1.54 -22.10 -1.87
CA LEU A 671 1.63 -21.92 -3.32
C LEU A 671 2.74 -22.79 -3.91
N PRO A 672 2.49 -23.52 -5.02
CA PRO A 672 3.51 -24.33 -5.67
C PRO A 672 4.60 -23.44 -6.29
N GLU A 673 5.77 -24.03 -6.56
CA GLU A 673 6.80 -23.40 -7.41
C GLU A 673 6.24 -23.11 -8.82
N TRP A 674 6.79 -22.08 -9.48
CA TRP A 674 6.33 -21.62 -10.81
C TRP A 674 6.32 -22.74 -11.86
N ASP A 675 7.35 -23.58 -11.90
CA ASP A 675 7.53 -24.67 -12.85
C ASP A 675 6.54 -25.84 -12.64
N ARG A 676 5.86 -25.89 -11.49
CA ARG A 676 4.85 -26.90 -11.16
C ARG A 676 3.42 -26.46 -11.50
N LEU A 677 3.22 -25.21 -11.90
CA LEU A 677 1.90 -24.73 -12.30
C LEU A 677 1.51 -25.32 -13.67
N PRO A 678 0.35 -25.99 -13.79
CA PRO A 678 -0.17 -26.42 -15.08
C PRO A 678 -0.45 -25.21 -15.98
N VAL A 679 -0.17 -25.35 -17.28
CA VAL A 679 -0.40 -24.29 -18.27
C VAL A 679 -1.55 -24.68 -19.18
N LEU A 680 -2.49 -23.76 -19.39
CA LEU A 680 -3.61 -23.89 -20.30
C LEU A 680 -3.51 -22.88 -21.44
N ASP A 681 -3.84 -23.33 -22.65
CA ASP A 681 -3.93 -22.44 -23.80
C ASP A 681 -5.28 -21.71 -23.92
N LEU A 682 -5.44 -20.92 -24.98
CA LEU A 682 -6.67 -20.14 -25.22
C LEU A 682 -7.93 -21.01 -25.40
N LEU A 683 -7.79 -22.31 -25.71
CA LEU A 683 -8.93 -23.22 -25.85
C LEU A 683 -9.20 -24.01 -24.56
N GLY A 684 -8.44 -23.74 -23.49
CA GLY A 684 -8.55 -24.40 -22.20
C GLY A 684 -7.98 -25.82 -22.23
N GLU A 685 -7.01 -26.09 -23.11
CA GLU A 685 -6.34 -27.39 -23.22
C GLU A 685 -4.97 -27.34 -22.53
N VAL A 686 -4.56 -28.48 -21.94
CA VAL A 686 -3.28 -28.59 -21.24
C VAL A 686 -2.13 -28.40 -22.23
N SER A 687 -1.18 -27.54 -21.87
CA SER A 687 -0.04 -27.15 -22.68
C SER A 687 1.20 -26.93 -21.79
N SER A 688 2.24 -26.31 -22.35
CA SER A 688 3.45 -25.90 -21.63
C SER A 688 3.80 -24.45 -21.98
N MET A 689 4.61 -23.80 -21.14
CA MET A 689 5.11 -22.44 -21.43
C MET A 689 5.85 -22.38 -22.78
N GLU A 690 6.69 -23.38 -23.06
CA GLU A 690 7.39 -23.50 -24.34
C GLU A 690 6.41 -23.69 -25.51
N GLY A 691 5.37 -24.51 -25.34
CA GLY A 691 4.37 -24.76 -26.38
C GLY A 691 3.53 -23.53 -26.73
N ILE A 692 3.08 -22.76 -25.72
CA ILE A 692 2.32 -21.53 -25.97
C ILE A 692 3.21 -20.45 -26.60
N GLN A 693 4.48 -20.36 -26.19
CA GLN A 693 5.43 -19.40 -26.74
C GLN A 693 5.80 -19.76 -28.19
N GLY A 694 6.12 -21.02 -28.47
CA GLY A 694 6.44 -21.50 -29.81
C GLY A 694 5.29 -21.27 -30.81
N ARG A 695 4.03 -21.43 -30.39
CA ARG A 695 2.86 -21.09 -31.24
C ARG A 695 2.77 -19.58 -31.53
N GLY A 696 3.04 -18.75 -30.54
CA GLY A 696 3.09 -17.30 -30.73
C GLY A 696 4.21 -16.90 -31.70
N ASP A 697 5.40 -17.47 -31.52
CA ASP A 697 6.58 -17.26 -32.36
C ASP A 697 6.33 -17.68 -33.82
N GLN A 698 5.76 -18.88 -34.01
CA GLN A 698 5.35 -19.37 -35.32
C GLN A 698 4.33 -18.43 -35.96
N ARG A 699 3.32 -17.98 -35.20
CA ARG A 699 2.30 -17.08 -35.75
C ARG A 699 2.87 -15.75 -36.18
N ARG A 700 3.83 -15.19 -35.45
CA ARG A 700 4.52 -13.96 -35.89
C ARG A 700 5.25 -14.17 -37.20
N ALA A 701 5.89 -15.33 -37.41
CA ALA A 701 6.53 -15.68 -38.68
C ALA A 701 5.53 -15.95 -39.82
N GLU A 702 4.28 -16.35 -39.54
CA GLU A 702 3.23 -16.49 -40.57
C GLU A 702 2.59 -15.16 -40.94
N LEU A 703 2.54 -14.21 -40.00
CA LEU A 703 2.07 -12.84 -40.22
C LEU A 703 3.13 -11.99 -40.95
N ASP A 704 4.23 -12.60 -41.39
CA ASP A 704 5.42 -11.95 -41.96
C ASP A 704 5.11 -11.11 -43.21
N VAL A 705 4.81 -9.83 -42.96
CA VAL A 705 4.84 -8.72 -43.93
C VAL A 705 6.20 -7.99 -43.83
N CYS A 706 7.17 -8.52 -43.06
CA CYS A 706 8.41 -7.86 -42.69
C CYS A 706 9.59 -8.23 -43.61
N VAL A 707 9.65 -7.68 -44.83
CA VAL A 707 10.88 -7.74 -45.64
C VAL A 707 11.83 -6.61 -45.24
N GLY A 708 12.95 -6.92 -44.58
CA GLY A 708 14.11 -6.03 -44.45
C GLY A 708 14.22 -5.14 -43.20
N VAL A 709 13.61 -5.51 -42.06
CA VAL A 709 13.69 -4.75 -40.80
C VAL A 709 14.57 -5.49 -39.77
N GLU A 710 15.51 -4.79 -39.12
CA GLU A 710 16.25 -5.33 -37.98
C GLU A 710 15.32 -5.50 -36.77
N SER A 711 15.25 -6.72 -36.20
CA SER A 711 14.39 -7.00 -35.05
C SER A 711 14.88 -6.28 -33.79
N LEU A 712 13.98 -5.62 -33.07
CA LEU A 712 14.17 -5.12 -31.71
C LEU A 712 13.39 -6.05 -30.74
N PRO A 713 14.02 -7.13 -30.25
CA PRO A 713 13.36 -8.15 -29.42
C PRO A 713 12.91 -7.59 -28.07
N ALA A 714 11.76 -6.92 -28.06
CA ALA A 714 10.98 -6.39 -26.93
C ALA A 714 9.88 -5.41 -27.41
N SER A 715 9.99 -4.85 -28.61
CA SER A 715 9.04 -3.85 -29.12
C SER A 715 7.72 -4.48 -29.56
N VAL A 716 6.60 -3.77 -29.33
CA VAL A 716 5.30 -4.13 -29.93
C VAL A 716 5.31 -3.96 -31.44
N ARG A 717 6.15 -3.05 -31.95
CA ARG A 717 6.26 -2.78 -33.39
C ARG A 717 6.74 -4.02 -34.15
N ASP A 718 7.54 -4.86 -33.51
CA ASP A 718 7.99 -6.15 -34.05
C ASP A 718 6.87 -7.19 -34.11
N LEU A 719 5.82 -7.06 -33.29
CA LEU A 719 4.68 -7.97 -33.32
C LEU A 719 3.82 -7.77 -34.58
N LEU A 720 3.83 -6.57 -35.17
CA LEU A 720 2.93 -6.16 -36.25
C LEU A 720 3.63 -5.48 -37.44
N CYS A 721 4.97 -5.53 -37.54
CA CYS A 721 5.73 -5.00 -38.67
C CYS A 721 5.55 -3.48 -38.96
N HIS A 722 5.58 -2.60 -37.94
CA HIS A 722 5.47 -1.15 -38.16
C HIS A 722 6.83 -0.48 -38.41
N ILE A 723 7.09 0.00 -39.63
CA ILE A 723 8.23 0.88 -39.96
C ILE A 723 7.91 2.31 -39.46
N PRO A 724 8.80 3.03 -38.76
CA PRO A 724 8.59 4.44 -38.48
C PRO A 724 8.61 5.25 -39.79
N LEU A 725 7.64 6.16 -39.96
CA LEU A 725 7.70 7.21 -40.98
C LEU A 725 8.81 8.20 -40.68
#